data_AF-A0A8X8WH27-F1
#
_entry.id   AF-A0A8X8WH27-F1
#
_cell.length_a   1.000
_cell.length_b   1.000
_cell.length_c   1.000
_cell.angle_alpha   90.00
_cell.angle_beta   90.00
_cell.angle_gamma   90.00
#
_symmetry.space_group_name_H-M   'P 1'
#
loop_
_entity.id
_entity.type
_entity.pdbx_description
1 polymer ?
#
loop_
_entity_poly.entity_id
_entity_poly.type
_entity_poly.pdbx_seq_one_letter_code
_entity_poly.pdbx_strand_id
1 'polypeptide(L)'
;MVSVAEKPHVVMVPYPAQGHVTPMMRLAKLLHSRGFHVTFVNTEFNHRRLILSKGPDSVRGLPDFRFETIPDGMPVQSDEGATQDIPFLCYYTRMTCLAPFKRLLARLDSEDGATPPVSCVISDGVMSFGIRAAQEMGFPDVQFWTASACSFIGYLHYRELIKRGIFPLNEDYLSDGTLETPVDWVPGMPNIRLKDLPSFFQTTDPNDIMFDFLGEEAQSCLKASAIIFNTFQELEKEALEALISKFNYTNFYTIGPLPLLGKHVKDGEAKSLNSSLWKPDSKVFDWLDRQKPGSVIYVNYGSITTMTGQNFQDFALGLADSKQPFLWVVRPDVVKGEEGESSGELPREFLEAVEDRGVMVTWCAQDEVLAHNAVGAFLTHCGWNSNLESISCGVPVICWPFFADQQTNCHYSCEKWGIGMEIDHRVRRDDVAHVVREMMVGEKGKKMRLKVEYVLDKPIGVILDKESLEFATFDVEAHQKHIDNASDAQCVMLSSMSLELQRQHEHMLPYEMLKHLKSLYASQAQTMEYEILRDLFNCKLHDGSKVSEHVLKMIGLIERLASIGTVLPSNVTTNLILQSLPSSFENFIVNFNMNNTKVGLLELHTKLKTHESSTAKVKSVLMMSSSAKSSKWKNKQQQK
;
A
#
# COMPACT_ATOMS: atom_id res chain seq x y z
N MET A 1 10.64 35.33 26.19
CA MET A 1 10.77 33.88 26.45
C MET A 1 10.34 33.17 25.18
N VAL A 2 11.28 32.56 24.47
CA VAL A 2 10.96 31.70 23.32
C VAL A 2 10.28 30.45 23.91
N SER A 3 9.04 30.16 23.54
CA SER A 3 8.39 28.92 23.96
C SER A 3 9.22 27.77 23.42
N VAL A 4 9.81 26.96 24.30
CA VAL A 4 10.36 25.67 23.91
C VAL A 4 9.17 24.90 23.33
N ALA A 5 9.20 24.56 22.04
CA ALA A 5 8.14 23.77 21.44
C ALA A 5 8.01 22.47 22.26
N GLU A 6 6.83 22.23 22.83
CA GLU A 6 6.59 21.02 23.62
C GLU A 6 6.80 19.79 22.74
N LYS A 7 7.55 18.82 23.27
CA LYS A 7 7.89 17.59 22.58
C LYS A 7 6.60 16.78 22.33
N PRO A 8 6.25 16.40 21.09
CA PRO A 8 5.05 15.61 20.84
C PRO A 8 5.11 14.26 21.57
N HIS A 9 4.10 13.97 22.38
CA HIS A 9 3.97 12.70 23.09
C HIS A 9 3.00 11.76 22.38
N VAL A 10 3.50 10.61 21.95
CA VAL A 10 2.72 9.56 21.32
C VAL A 10 2.55 8.36 22.25
N VAL A 11 1.32 7.90 22.42
CA VAL A 11 0.99 6.67 23.15
C VAL A 11 0.74 5.56 22.13
N MET A 12 1.53 4.50 22.18
CA MET A 12 1.51 3.40 21.22
C MET A 12 0.98 2.12 21.85
N VAL A 13 -0.06 1.50 21.27
CA VAL A 13 -0.67 0.26 21.80
C VAL A 13 -0.64 -0.87 20.76
N PRO A 14 0.35 -1.77 20.78
CA PRO A 14 0.41 -2.95 19.92
C PRO A 14 -0.65 -3.99 20.25
N TYR A 15 -1.04 -4.82 19.27
CA TYR A 15 -1.69 -6.09 19.58
C TYR A 15 -0.67 -7.04 20.26
N PRO A 16 -1.05 -7.77 21.32
CA PRO A 16 -0.12 -8.52 22.16
C PRO A 16 0.47 -9.81 21.53
N ALA A 17 0.68 -9.86 20.21
CA ALA A 17 1.41 -10.95 19.56
C ALA A 17 2.73 -10.44 18.94
N GLN A 18 3.76 -11.28 18.92
CA GLN A 18 5.11 -10.95 18.45
C GLN A 18 5.15 -10.28 17.06
N GLY A 19 4.31 -10.76 16.13
CA GLY A 19 4.19 -10.20 14.77
C GLY A 19 3.65 -8.76 14.72
N HIS A 20 3.01 -8.29 15.79
CA HIS A 20 2.46 -6.94 15.90
C HIS A 20 3.36 -6.04 16.77
N VAL A 21 3.83 -6.57 17.90
CA VAL A 21 4.73 -5.84 18.81
C VAL A 21 6.03 -5.43 18.12
N THR A 22 6.61 -6.30 17.27
CA THR A 22 7.88 -6.03 16.57
C THR A 22 7.82 -4.82 15.64
N PRO A 23 6.91 -4.76 14.64
CA PRO A 23 6.82 -3.59 13.77
C PRO A 23 6.38 -2.34 14.53
N MET A 24 5.50 -2.46 15.55
CA MET A 24 5.13 -1.33 16.42
C MET A 24 6.35 -0.76 17.14
N MET A 25 7.22 -1.61 17.70
CA MET A 25 8.47 -1.18 18.34
C MET A 25 9.44 -0.53 17.35
N ARG A 26 9.53 -1.05 16.11
CA ARG A 26 10.35 -0.42 15.05
C ARG A 26 9.83 0.98 14.70
N LEU A 27 8.52 1.16 14.57
CA LEU A 27 7.90 2.47 14.36
C LEU A 27 8.14 3.41 15.57
N ALA A 28 7.99 2.89 16.79
CA ALA A 28 8.23 3.63 18.03
C ALA A 28 9.66 4.18 18.10
N LYS A 29 10.66 3.37 17.74
CA LYS A 29 12.06 3.79 17.63
C LYS A 29 12.28 4.88 16.60
N LEU A 30 11.64 4.77 15.43
CA LEU A 30 11.72 5.79 14.39
C LEU A 30 11.15 7.12 14.89
N LEU A 31 9.97 7.10 15.52
CA LEU A 31 9.36 8.31 16.09
C LEU A 31 10.23 8.91 17.20
N HIS A 32 10.73 8.09 18.13
CA HIS A 32 11.65 8.55 19.17
C HIS A 32 12.91 9.22 18.59
N SER A 33 13.50 8.62 17.54
CA SER A 33 14.66 9.19 16.85
C SER A 33 14.38 10.55 16.16
N ARG A 34 13.11 10.86 15.92
CA ARG A 34 12.63 12.13 15.35
C ARG A 34 12.17 13.12 16.42
N GLY A 35 12.45 12.85 17.68
CA GLY A 35 12.16 13.78 18.78
C GLY A 35 10.75 13.66 19.33
N PHE A 36 10.10 12.50 19.23
CA PHE A 36 8.87 12.23 19.98
C PHE A 36 9.18 11.74 21.39
N HIS A 37 8.31 12.08 22.35
CA HIS A 37 8.20 11.34 23.60
C HIS A 37 7.29 10.13 23.34
N VAL A 38 7.74 8.92 23.66
CA VAL A 38 7.00 7.69 23.34
C VAL A 38 6.60 6.96 24.61
N THR A 39 5.31 6.69 24.76
CA THR A 39 4.81 5.71 25.73
C THR A 39 4.39 4.45 24.99
N PHE A 40 5.09 3.35 25.20
CA PHE A 40 4.79 2.05 24.60
C PHE A 40 4.01 1.17 25.58
N VAL A 41 2.78 0.82 25.23
CA VAL A 41 1.83 0.15 26.13
C VAL A 41 1.83 -1.35 25.90
N ASN A 42 2.41 -2.11 26.81
CA ASN A 42 2.34 -3.56 26.79
C ASN A 42 1.04 -4.06 27.46
N THR A 43 0.62 -5.28 27.15
CA THR A 43 -0.23 -6.01 28.10
C THR A 43 0.58 -6.40 29.31
N GLU A 44 -0.05 -6.51 30.48
CA GLU A 44 0.63 -7.00 31.69
C GLU A 44 1.29 -8.37 31.46
N PHE A 45 0.64 -9.25 30.69
CA PHE A 45 1.20 -10.55 30.30
C PHE A 45 2.51 -10.41 29.50
N ASN A 46 2.50 -9.65 28.40
CA ASN A 46 3.70 -9.48 27.57
C ASN A 46 4.80 -8.71 28.32
N HIS A 47 4.44 -7.76 29.17
CA HIS A 47 5.39 -7.04 30.01
C HIS A 47 6.11 -8.00 30.97
N ARG A 48 5.37 -8.91 31.63
CA ARG A 48 5.96 -9.96 32.47
C ARG A 48 6.85 -10.91 31.65
N ARG A 49 6.43 -11.36 30.46
CA ARG A 49 7.27 -12.19 29.56
C ARG A 49 8.58 -11.52 29.18
N LEU A 50 8.57 -10.22 28.89
CA LEU A 50 9.79 -9.47 28.58
C LEU A 50 10.74 -9.45 29.78
N ILE A 51 10.23 -9.20 30.98
CA ILE A 51 11.03 -9.25 32.22
C ILE A 51 11.59 -10.65 32.48
N LEU A 52 10.78 -11.71 32.31
CA LEU A 52 11.22 -13.09 32.53
C LEU A 52 12.31 -13.52 31.54
N SER A 53 12.18 -13.11 30.27
CA SER A 53 13.11 -13.51 29.21
C SER A 53 14.41 -12.71 29.19
N LYS A 54 14.36 -11.42 29.54
CA LYS A 54 15.48 -10.46 29.35
C LYS A 54 15.87 -9.66 30.59
N GLY A 55 15.18 -9.86 31.71
CA GLY A 55 15.40 -9.13 32.96
C GLY A 55 14.62 -7.80 33.03
N PRO A 56 14.55 -7.17 34.21
CA PRO A 56 13.78 -5.96 34.45
C PRO A 56 14.28 -4.73 33.66
N ASP A 57 15.55 -4.70 33.30
CA ASP A 57 16.11 -3.61 32.47
C ASP A 57 15.50 -3.55 31.06
N SER A 58 14.89 -4.64 30.58
CA SER A 58 14.25 -4.71 29.25
C SER A 58 13.06 -3.76 29.06
N VAL A 59 12.46 -3.33 30.17
CA VAL A 59 11.27 -2.45 30.22
C VAL A 59 11.54 -1.16 30.98
N ARG A 60 12.81 -0.87 31.30
CA ARG A 60 13.21 0.33 32.04
C ARG A 60 12.92 1.63 31.27
N GLY A 61 12.97 1.58 29.94
CA GLY A 61 12.82 2.74 29.08
C GLY A 61 14.06 3.64 29.01
N LEU A 62 13.88 4.80 28.37
CA LEU A 62 14.82 5.92 28.20
C LEU A 62 14.12 7.21 28.67
N PRO A 63 14.83 8.35 28.84
CA PRO A 63 14.22 9.60 29.31
C PRO A 63 12.96 10.03 28.53
N ASP A 64 12.93 9.76 27.23
CA ASP A 64 11.81 10.08 26.34
C ASP A 64 11.13 8.85 25.72
N PHE A 65 11.34 7.67 26.30
CA PHE A 65 10.73 6.44 25.87
C PHE A 65 10.36 5.61 27.10
N ARG A 66 9.09 5.49 27.44
CA ARG A 66 8.65 4.70 28.60
C ARG A 66 7.76 3.54 28.20
N PHE A 67 7.75 2.53 29.07
CA PHE A 67 6.81 1.43 28.99
C PHE A 67 5.70 1.61 30.01
N GLU A 68 4.47 1.34 29.59
CA GLU A 68 3.29 1.30 30.44
C GLU A 68 2.56 -0.03 30.22
N THR A 69 1.62 -0.36 31.11
CA THR A 69 0.88 -1.61 31.02
C THR A 69 -0.62 -1.42 31.13
N ILE A 70 -1.37 -2.27 30.44
CA ILE A 70 -2.81 -2.49 30.66
C ILE A 70 -3.11 -3.98 30.79
N PRO A 71 -4.14 -4.38 31.56
CA PRO A 71 -4.63 -5.74 31.55
C PRO A 71 -5.32 -6.05 30.21
N ASP A 72 -5.14 -7.27 29.70
CA ASP A 72 -5.81 -7.78 28.50
C ASP A 72 -7.14 -8.49 28.79
N GLY A 73 -7.46 -8.71 30.07
CA GLY A 73 -8.68 -9.36 30.54
C GLY A 73 -8.65 -10.89 30.48
N MET A 74 -7.55 -11.50 30.02
CA MET A 74 -7.43 -12.95 29.93
C MET A 74 -7.38 -13.59 31.33
N PRO A 75 -7.97 -14.79 31.52
CA PRO A 75 -7.77 -15.58 32.73
C PRO A 75 -6.28 -15.87 32.96
N VAL A 76 -5.89 -16.02 34.23
CA VAL A 76 -4.50 -16.38 34.60
C VAL A 76 -4.14 -17.69 33.93
N GLN A 77 -3.07 -17.67 33.12
CA GLN A 77 -2.57 -18.85 32.44
C GLN A 77 -1.58 -19.61 33.32
N SER A 78 -1.53 -20.93 33.15
CA SER A 78 -0.63 -21.81 33.90
C SER A 78 0.83 -21.73 33.42
N ASP A 79 1.07 -21.34 32.16
CA ASP A 79 2.40 -21.18 31.58
C ASP A 79 2.61 -19.73 31.15
N GLU A 80 3.42 -19.00 31.93
CA GLU A 80 3.76 -17.60 31.65
C GLU A 80 4.74 -17.44 30.47
N GLY A 81 5.34 -18.53 29.97
CA GLY A 81 6.27 -18.54 28.85
C GLY A 81 5.63 -18.81 27.49
N ALA A 82 4.39 -19.32 27.48
CA ALA A 82 3.69 -19.73 26.27
C ALA A 82 3.06 -18.56 25.49
N THR A 83 2.69 -18.83 24.24
CA THR A 83 1.86 -17.94 23.43
C THR A 83 0.40 -18.08 23.89
N GLN A 84 -0.28 -16.96 24.12
CA GLN A 84 -1.70 -16.97 24.49
C GLN A 84 -2.57 -17.48 23.33
N ASP A 85 -3.70 -18.12 23.65
CA ASP A 85 -4.70 -18.50 22.65
C ASP A 85 -5.20 -17.26 21.89
N ILE A 86 -4.93 -17.22 20.59
CA ILE A 86 -5.16 -16.04 19.74
C ILE A 86 -6.66 -15.73 19.60
N PRO A 87 -7.56 -16.69 19.32
CA PRO A 87 -9.01 -16.45 19.29
C PRO A 87 -9.55 -15.82 20.59
N PHE A 88 -9.20 -16.36 21.76
CA PHE A 88 -9.60 -15.77 23.03
C PHE A 88 -8.97 -14.39 23.24
N LEU A 89 -7.69 -14.21 22.89
CA LEU A 89 -7.03 -12.92 23.02
C LEU A 89 -7.73 -11.84 22.21
N CYS A 90 -8.14 -12.12 20.97
CA CYS A 90 -8.96 -11.23 20.15
C CYS A 90 -10.29 -10.85 20.83
N TYR A 91 -10.98 -11.83 21.42
CA TYR A 91 -12.22 -11.59 22.15
C TYR A 91 -12.00 -10.69 23.38
N TYR A 92 -11.01 -11.01 24.22
CA TYR A 92 -10.80 -10.29 25.48
C TYR A 92 -10.23 -8.89 25.28
N THR A 93 -9.32 -8.68 24.32
CA THR A 93 -8.78 -7.34 24.03
C THR A 93 -9.88 -6.40 23.54
N ARG A 94 -10.78 -6.90 22.68
CA ARG A 94 -11.97 -6.17 22.21
C ARG A 94 -12.88 -5.75 23.36
N MET A 95 -13.12 -6.66 24.31
CA MET A 95 -14.13 -6.46 25.35
C MET A 95 -13.63 -5.71 26.59
N THR A 96 -12.33 -5.79 26.90
CA THR A 96 -11.83 -5.39 28.22
C THR A 96 -10.81 -4.24 28.20
N CYS A 97 -10.07 -4.03 27.10
CA CYS A 97 -8.96 -3.08 27.08
C CYS A 97 -9.38 -1.59 27.09
N LEU A 98 -10.59 -1.26 26.64
CA LEU A 98 -11.02 0.14 26.49
C LEU A 98 -10.95 0.94 27.80
N ALA A 99 -11.57 0.43 28.87
CA ALA A 99 -11.65 1.16 30.13
C ALA A 99 -10.27 1.31 30.83
N PRO A 100 -9.43 0.25 30.93
CA PRO A 100 -8.05 0.40 31.40
C PRO A 100 -7.23 1.38 30.56
N PHE A 101 -7.35 1.33 29.22
CA PHE A 101 -6.59 2.21 28.35
C PHE A 101 -7.00 3.69 28.51
N LYS A 102 -8.30 3.98 28.63
CA LYS A 102 -8.76 5.34 28.96
C LYS A 102 -8.22 5.85 30.30
N ARG A 103 -8.18 5.00 31.33
CA ARG A 103 -7.58 5.36 32.63
C ARG A 103 -6.10 5.65 32.51
N LEU A 104 -5.38 4.87 31.70
CA LEU A 104 -3.97 5.12 31.40
C LEU A 104 -3.81 6.49 30.72
N LEU A 105 -4.51 6.75 29.61
CA LEU A 105 -4.44 8.03 28.91
C LEU A 105 -4.73 9.22 29.84
N ALA A 106 -5.76 9.13 30.69
CA ALA A 106 -6.13 10.21 31.60
C ALA A 106 -5.04 10.49 32.65
N ARG A 107 -4.35 9.44 33.11
CA ARG A 107 -3.18 9.59 33.98
C ARG A 107 -2.02 10.25 33.24
N LEU A 108 -1.67 9.76 32.06
CA LEU A 108 -0.53 10.28 31.29
C LEU A 108 -0.72 11.76 30.90
N ASP A 109 -1.95 12.18 30.64
CA ASP A 109 -2.29 13.56 30.25
C ASP A 109 -2.34 14.54 31.44
N SER A 110 -2.52 14.03 32.66
CA SER A 110 -2.57 14.83 33.90
C SER A 110 -1.27 14.83 34.70
N GLU A 111 -0.19 14.24 34.17
CA GLU A 111 1.13 14.21 34.82
C GLU A 111 1.81 15.58 34.74
N ASP A 112 1.84 16.31 35.86
CA ASP A 112 2.48 17.63 35.93
C ASP A 112 4.02 17.54 35.82
N GLY A 113 4.57 18.13 34.75
CA GLY A 113 5.98 18.56 34.67
C GLY A 113 7.04 17.47 34.44
N ALA A 114 6.68 16.17 34.48
CA ALA A 114 7.60 15.06 34.19
C ALA A 114 7.53 14.58 32.73
N THR A 115 6.37 14.76 32.08
CA THR A 115 6.08 14.19 30.76
C THR A 115 5.24 15.16 29.93
N PRO A 116 5.47 15.31 28.61
CA PRO A 116 4.62 16.16 27.79
C PRO A 116 3.17 15.63 27.73
N PRO A 117 2.15 16.50 27.55
CA PRO A 117 0.76 16.09 27.43
C PRO A 117 0.54 15.20 26.21
N VAL A 118 -0.45 14.31 26.26
CA VAL A 118 -0.67 13.32 25.19
C VAL A 118 -1.10 14.06 23.92
N SER A 119 -0.34 13.87 22.85
CA SER A 119 -0.58 14.56 21.57
C SER A 119 -1.22 13.65 20.51
N CYS A 120 -1.05 12.33 20.61
CA CYS A 120 -1.56 11.36 19.63
C CYS A 120 -1.57 9.95 20.22
N VAL A 121 -2.54 9.13 19.80
CA VAL A 121 -2.57 7.69 20.05
C VAL A 121 -2.33 6.94 18.74
N ILE A 122 -1.32 6.07 18.72
CA ILE A 122 -1.10 5.12 17.62
C ILE A 122 -1.45 3.72 18.11
N SER A 123 -2.49 3.11 17.55
CA SER A 123 -2.87 1.74 17.91
C SER A 123 -2.55 0.80 16.77
N ASP A 124 -2.27 -0.46 17.09
CA ASP A 124 -2.28 -1.52 16.09
C ASP A 124 -3.66 -1.60 15.41
N GLY A 125 -3.68 -1.89 14.11
CA GLY A 125 -4.91 -1.96 13.31
C GLY A 125 -5.93 -3.01 13.74
N VAL A 126 -5.55 -3.92 14.65
CA VAL A 126 -6.50 -4.86 15.30
C VAL A 126 -6.82 -4.52 16.75
N MET A 127 -6.56 -3.28 17.16
CA MET A 127 -6.80 -2.75 18.51
C MET A 127 -7.71 -1.52 18.45
N SER A 128 -8.85 -1.63 17.75
CA SER A 128 -9.79 -0.52 17.51
C SER A 128 -10.34 0.17 18.76
N PHE A 129 -10.22 -0.43 19.95
CA PHE A 129 -10.52 0.28 21.21
C PHE A 129 -9.65 1.52 21.39
N GLY A 130 -8.45 1.56 20.80
CA GLY A 130 -7.56 2.72 20.84
C GLY A 130 -8.11 3.91 20.05
N ILE A 131 -8.78 3.66 18.91
CA ILE A 131 -9.55 4.68 18.16
C ILE A 131 -10.61 5.28 19.08
N ARG A 132 -11.42 4.42 19.69
CA ARG A 132 -12.53 4.84 20.56
C ARG A 132 -12.03 5.64 21.76
N ALA A 133 -10.98 5.16 22.43
CA ALA A 133 -10.40 5.83 23.58
C ALA A 133 -9.88 7.24 23.22
N ALA A 134 -9.14 7.35 22.12
CA ALA A 134 -8.60 8.63 21.66
C ALA A 134 -9.72 9.61 21.31
N GLN A 135 -10.72 9.18 20.54
CA GLN A 135 -11.86 10.02 20.15
C GLN A 135 -12.71 10.48 21.34
N GLU A 136 -13.02 9.58 22.28
CA GLU A 136 -13.78 9.92 23.49
C GLU A 136 -13.02 10.89 24.42
N MET A 137 -11.69 10.97 24.29
CA MET A 137 -10.82 11.84 25.09
C MET A 137 -10.32 13.07 24.33
N GLY A 138 -10.65 13.21 23.03
CA GLY A 138 -10.27 14.35 22.20
C GLY A 138 -8.84 14.31 21.66
N PHE A 139 -8.18 13.14 21.65
CA PHE A 139 -6.85 12.97 21.05
C PHE A 139 -6.94 12.56 19.58
N PRO A 140 -6.01 13.02 18.71
CA PRO A 140 -5.79 12.43 17.39
C PRO A 140 -5.49 10.94 17.48
N ASP A 141 -6.06 10.16 16.56
CA ASP A 141 -5.92 8.71 16.49
C ASP A 141 -5.34 8.25 15.15
N VAL A 142 -4.36 7.37 15.20
CA VAL A 142 -3.74 6.76 14.01
C VAL A 142 -3.71 5.26 14.20
N GLN A 143 -4.08 4.51 13.17
CA GLN A 143 -3.92 3.06 13.16
C GLN A 143 -2.64 2.68 12.44
N PHE A 144 -1.93 1.68 12.95
CA PHE A 144 -0.81 1.08 12.27
C PHE A 144 -1.19 -0.34 11.85
N TRP A 145 -1.42 -0.53 10.55
CA TRP A 145 -1.69 -1.83 9.99
C TRP A 145 -0.36 -2.58 9.78
N THR A 146 -0.15 -3.62 10.58
CA THR A 146 1.11 -4.37 10.66
C THR A 146 1.26 -5.47 9.61
N ALA A 147 0.20 -5.75 8.84
CA ALA A 147 0.19 -6.67 7.70
C ALA A 147 0.25 -5.92 6.35
N SER A 148 0.14 -6.65 5.24
CA SER A 148 0.19 -6.10 3.89
C SER A 148 -1.05 -5.24 3.56
N ALA A 149 -0.91 -4.22 2.71
CA ALA A 149 -2.06 -3.48 2.21
C ALA A 149 -2.99 -4.37 1.37
N CYS A 150 -2.45 -5.34 0.65
CA CYS A 150 -3.21 -6.35 -0.10
C CYS A 150 -4.09 -7.19 0.84
N SER A 151 -3.56 -7.67 1.97
CA SER A 151 -4.38 -8.40 2.95
C SER A 151 -5.43 -7.52 3.62
N PHE A 152 -5.12 -6.25 3.90
CA PHE A 152 -6.10 -5.28 4.40
C PHE A 152 -7.31 -5.15 3.47
N ILE A 153 -7.08 -5.02 2.16
CA ILE A 153 -8.15 -5.04 1.14
C ILE A 153 -8.94 -6.36 1.21
N GLY A 154 -8.27 -7.50 1.35
CA GLY A 154 -8.94 -8.80 1.53
C GLY A 154 -9.88 -8.81 2.75
N TYR A 155 -9.42 -8.35 3.91
CA TYR A 155 -10.24 -8.27 5.12
C TYR A 155 -11.42 -7.31 4.99
N LEU A 156 -11.24 -6.17 4.31
CA LEU A 156 -12.34 -5.23 4.05
C LEU A 156 -13.48 -5.87 3.25
N HIS A 157 -13.21 -6.94 2.52
CA HIS A 157 -14.17 -7.66 1.70
C HIS A 157 -14.80 -8.88 2.38
N TYR A 158 -14.52 -9.16 3.66
CA TYR A 158 -15.14 -10.28 4.38
C TYR A 158 -16.68 -10.23 4.39
N ARG A 159 -17.28 -9.05 4.52
CA ARG A 159 -18.74 -8.89 4.44
C ARG A 159 -19.32 -9.22 3.06
N GLU A 160 -18.52 -9.11 2.01
CA GLU A 160 -18.94 -9.45 0.65
C GLU A 160 -19.00 -10.97 0.47
N LEU A 161 -18.15 -11.74 1.16
CA LEU A 161 -18.23 -13.21 1.20
C LEU A 161 -19.59 -13.68 1.75
N ILE A 162 -20.10 -13.02 2.79
CA ILE A 162 -21.45 -13.29 3.34
C ILE A 162 -22.52 -12.97 2.29
N LYS A 163 -22.48 -11.77 1.69
CA LYS A 163 -23.49 -11.32 0.71
C LYS A 163 -23.58 -12.23 -0.51
N ARG A 164 -22.46 -12.85 -0.88
CA ARG A 164 -22.35 -13.79 -2.01
C ARG A 164 -22.73 -15.21 -1.64
N GLY A 165 -23.02 -15.50 -0.37
CA GLY A 165 -23.31 -16.86 0.10
C GLY A 165 -22.10 -17.78 0.06
N ILE A 166 -20.88 -17.21 0.12
CA ILE A 166 -19.62 -17.97 0.16
C ILE A 166 -19.27 -18.34 1.60
N PHE A 167 -19.58 -17.47 2.56
CA PHE A 167 -19.34 -17.71 3.98
C PHE A 167 -20.65 -18.04 4.73
N PRO A 168 -20.64 -19.03 5.65
CA PRO A 168 -19.55 -19.97 5.92
C PRO A 168 -19.37 -20.96 4.76
N LEU A 169 -18.22 -21.64 4.73
CA LEU A 169 -17.96 -22.68 3.74
C LEU A 169 -18.69 -23.99 4.09
N ASN A 170 -18.84 -24.86 3.09
CA ASN A 170 -19.36 -26.23 3.28
C ASN A 170 -18.26 -27.16 3.81
N GLU A 171 -18.61 -28.31 4.40
CA GLU A 171 -17.64 -29.25 5.01
C GLU A 171 -16.53 -29.72 4.04
N ASP A 172 -16.84 -29.90 2.76
CA ASP A 172 -15.92 -30.45 1.77
C ASP A 172 -15.01 -29.40 1.07
N TYR A 173 -15.00 -28.14 1.54
CA TYR A 173 -14.37 -27.00 0.85
C TYR A 173 -12.87 -27.18 0.53
N LEU A 174 -12.18 -28.03 1.30
CA LEU A 174 -10.75 -28.35 1.09
C LEU A 174 -10.52 -29.27 -0.12
N SER A 175 -11.57 -29.96 -0.59
CA SER A 175 -11.46 -31.03 -1.61
C SER A 175 -12.39 -30.84 -2.80
N ASP A 176 -13.45 -30.06 -2.67
CA ASP A 176 -14.46 -29.83 -3.71
C ASP A 176 -14.03 -28.83 -4.81
N GLY A 177 -12.87 -28.18 -4.63
CA GLY A 177 -12.34 -27.17 -5.55
C GLY A 177 -12.87 -25.76 -5.33
N THR A 178 -13.72 -25.53 -4.31
CA THR A 178 -14.27 -24.21 -3.96
C THR A 178 -13.16 -23.17 -3.81
N LEU A 179 -12.08 -23.52 -3.12
CA LEU A 179 -10.94 -22.65 -2.87
C LEU A 179 -10.18 -22.20 -4.13
N GLU A 180 -10.33 -22.90 -5.26
CA GLU A 180 -9.74 -22.52 -6.55
C GLU A 180 -10.61 -21.51 -7.34
N THR A 181 -11.79 -21.14 -6.81
CA THR A 181 -12.69 -20.19 -7.48
C THR A 181 -12.02 -18.84 -7.68
N PRO A 182 -11.95 -18.31 -8.92
CA PRO A 182 -11.43 -16.97 -9.20
C PRO A 182 -12.24 -15.88 -8.49
N VAL A 183 -11.56 -14.83 -8.03
CA VAL A 183 -12.14 -13.67 -7.36
C VAL A 183 -11.90 -12.43 -8.23
N ASP A 184 -12.93 -11.99 -8.94
CA ASP A 184 -12.92 -10.82 -9.85
C ASP A 184 -13.58 -9.58 -9.24
N TRP A 185 -14.07 -9.69 -8.00
CA TRP A 185 -14.94 -8.70 -7.35
C TRP A 185 -14.25 -7.95 -6.20
N VAL A 186 -12.97 -8.21 -5.94
CA VAL A 186 -12.15 -7.50 -4.94
C VAL A 186 -11.24 -6.49 -5.66
N PRO A 187 -11.56 -5.18 -5.65
CA PRO A 187 -10.72 -4.17 -6.26
C PRO A 187 -9.34 -4.13 -5.62
N GLY A 188 -8.28 -3.97 -6.42
CA GLY A 188 -6.91 -3.91 -5.95
C GLY A 188 -6.22 -5.28 -5.77
N MET A 189 -6.95 -6.38 -5.97
CA MET A 189 -6.40 -7.75 -5.94
C MET A 189 -6.76 -8.47 -7.25
N PRO A 190 -6.04 -8.23 -8.36
CA PRO A 190 -6.30 -8.92 -9.62
C PRO A 190 -5.79 -10.38 -9.58
N ASN A 191 -6.45 -11.27 -10.32
CA ASN A 191 -6.01 -12.66 -10.56
C ASN A 191 -5.85 -13.55 -9.30
N ILE A 192 -6.54 -13.22 -8.22
CA ILE A 192 -6.60 -14.05 -7.01
C ILE A 192 -7.73 -15.09 -7.09
N ARG A 193 -7.59 -16.16 -6.32
CA ARG A 193 -8.64 -17.14 -6.02
C ARG A 193 -9.11 -16.99 -4.58
N LEU A 194 -10.16 -17.71 -4.20
CA LEU A 194 -10.64 -17.74 -2.82
C LEU A 194 -9.53 -18.12 -1.83
N LYS A 195 -8.71 -19.14 -2.14
CA LYS A 195 -7.60 -19.52 -1.26
C LYS A 195 -6.54 -18.43 -1.05
N ASP A 196 -6.43 -17.48 -1.98
CA ASP A 196 -5.43 -16.42 -1.94
C ASP A 196 -5.93 -15.22 -1.09
N LEU A 197 -7.20 -15.20 -0.67
CA LEU A 197 -7.72 -14.24 0.32
C LEU A 197 -7.24 -14.60 1.74
N PRO A 198 -7.24 -13.63 2.69
CA PRO A 198 -6.84 -13.93 4.06
C PRO A 198 -7.69 -15.04 4.66
N SER A 199 -7.08 -16.05 5.26
CA SER A 199 -7.69 -17.38 5.41
C SER A 199 -8.79 -17.52 6.47
N PHE A 200 -9.06 -16.52 7.30
CA PHE A 200 -10.03 -16.69 8.41
C PHE A 200 -11.49 -16.86 7.95
N PHE A 201 -11.79 -16.64 6.66
CA PHE A 201 -13.09 -17.05 6.10
C PHE A 201 -13.18 -18.56 5.80
N GLN A 202 -12.05 -19.29 5.83
CA GLN A 202 -11.98 -20.72 5.51
C GLN A 202 -12.43 -21.58 6.69
N THR A 203 -13.72 -21.48 7.01
CA THR A 203 -14.34 -22.14 8.17
C THR A 203 -15.80 -22.48 7.84
N THR A 204 -16.29 -23.53 8.48
CA THR A 204 -17.70 -23.95 8.42
C THR A 204 -18.52 -23.34 9.55
N ASP A 205 -17.89 -22.71 10.54
CA ASP A 205 -18.57 -22.05 11.66
C ASP A 205 -19.06 -20.65 11.25
N PRO A 206 -20.37 -20.39 11.18
CA PRO A 206 -20.90 -19.05 10.88
C PRO A 206 -20.59 -18.01 11.96
N ASN A 207 -20.18 -18.43 13.16
CA ASN A 207 -19.84 -17.56 14.29
C ASN A 207 -18.33 -17.54 14.59
N ASP A 208 -17.49 -17.92 13.62
CA ASP A 208 -16.05 -17.94 13.79
C ASP A 208 -15.52 -16.56 14.24
N ILE A 209 -14.88 -16.54 15.41
CA ILE A 209 -14.39 -15.32 16.03
C ILE A 209 -13.29 -14.65 15.20
N MET A 210 -12.46 -15.40 14.49
CA MET A 210 -11.36 -14.81 13.71
C MET A 210 -11.88 -14.14 12.44
N PHE A 211 -12.89 -14.73 11.81
CA PHE A 211 -13.61 -14.12 10.69
C PHE A 211 -14.27 -12.81 11.10
N ASP A 212 -15.09 -12.83 12.16
CA ASP A 212 -15.75 -11.64 12.68
C ASP A 212 -14.73 -10.58 13.12
N PHE A 213 -13.69 -11.01 13.85
CA PHE A 213 -12.74 -10.12 14.45
C PHE A 213 -11.96 -9.30 13.43
N LEU A 214 -11.25 -9.96 12.50
CA LEU A 214 -10.46 -9.22 11.51
C LEU A 214 -11.30 -8.51 10.46
N GLY A 215 -12.48 -9.04 10.13
CA GLY A 215 -13.43 -8.33 9.27
C GLY A 215 -13.87 -7.01 9.89
N GLU A 216 -14.16 -6.98 11.19
CA GLU A 216 -14.57 -5.75 11.89
C GLU A 216 -13.41 -4.79 12.18
N GLU A 217 -12.25 -5.29 12.60
CA GLU A 217 -11.08 -4.47 12.90
C GLU A 217 -10.57 -3.73 11.64
N ALA A 218 -10.50 -4.41 10.49
CA ALA A 218 -10.15 -3.77 9.22
C ALA A 218 -11.14 -2.66 8.83
N GLN A 219 -12.44 -2.90 9.02
CA GLN A 219 -13.48 -1.88 8.79
C GLN A 219 -13.38 -0.71 9.78
N SER A 220 -12.97 -0.98 11.02
CA SER A 220 -12.80 0.04 12.05
C SER A 220 -11.59 0.93 11.79
N CYS A 221 -10.53 0.40 11.17
CA CYS A 221 -9.39 1.22 10.71
C CYS A 221 -9.80 2.35 9.77
N LEU A 222 -10.82 2.15 8.92
CA LEU A 222 -11.33 3.20 8.02
C LEU A 222 -12.02 4.37 8.75
N LYS A 223 -12.30 4.24 10.05
CA LYS A 223 -12.84 5.30 10.91
C LYS A 223 -11.75 6.13 11.59
N ALA A 224 -10.50 5.69 11.51
CA ALA A 224 -9.39 6.36 12.14
C ALA A 224 -9.02 7.65 11.41
N SER A 225 -8.43 8.60 12.14
CA SER A 225 -8.00 9.85 11.53
C SER A 225 -6.97 9.60 10.43
N ALA A 226 -6.03 8.67 10.62
CA ALA A 226 -5.12 8.18 9.57
C ALA A 226 -4.76 6.70 9.74
N ILE A 227 -4.30 6.05 8.66
CA ILE A 227 -3.71 4.70 8.70
C ILE A 227 -2.25 4.75 8.23
N ILE A 228 -1.35 4.13 8.99
CA ILE A 228 0.02 3.85 8.57
C ILE A 228 0.08 2.39 8.13
N PHE A 229 0.60 2.14 6.93
CA PHE A 229 0.95 0.80 6.46
C PHE A 229 2.46 0.60 6.51
N ASN A 230 2.90 -0.55 7.02
CA ASN A 230 4.30 -0.99 6.89
C ASN A 230 4.51 -1.52 5.47
N THR A 231 4.56 -0.63 4.48
CA THR A 231 4.77 -0.96 3.06
C THR A 231 5.27 0.28 2.32
N PHE A 232 5.51 0.17 1.02
CA PHE A 232 5.79 1.31 0.13
C PHE A 232 4.91 1.26 -1.12
N GLN A 233 4.66 2.43 -1.71
CA GLN A 233 3.64 2.61 -2.74
C GLN A 233 3.86 1.70 -3.96
N GLU A 234 5.11 1.53 -4.40
CA GLU A 234 5.46 0.76 -5.58
C GLU A 234 5.28 -0.76 -5.38
N LEU A 235 5.28 -1.25 -4.13
CA LEU A 235 5.11 -2.67 -3.84
C LEU A 235 3.65 -3.14 -3.95
N GLU A 236 2.73 -2.31 -3.48
CA GLU A 236 1.30 -2.64 -3.30
C GLU A 236 0.37 -1.57 -3.91
N LYS A 237 0.78 -0.99 -5.04
CA LYS A 237 0.11 0.14 -5.69
C LYS A 237 -1.39 -0.11 -5.88
N GLU A 238 -1.78 -1.25 -6.43
CA GLU A 238 -3.16 -1.57 -6.76
C GLU A 238 -4.06 -1.65 -5.52
N ALA A 239 -3.54 -2.21 -4.41
CA ALA A 239 -4.27 -2.26 -3.14
C ALA A 239 -4.45 -0.87 -2.53
N LEU A 240 -3.42 -0.03 -2.60
CA LEU A 240 -3.47 1.36 -2.11
C LEU A 240 -4.40 2.23 -2.96
N GLU A 241 -4.42 2.05 -4.28
CA GLU A 241 -5.39 2.71 -5.18
C GLU A 241 -6.83 2.24 -4.93
N ALA A 242 -7.02 0.98 -4.52
CA ALA A 242 -8.33 0.47 -4.12
C ALA A 242 -8.86 1.14 -2.84
N LEU A 243 -8.00 1.48 -1.87
CA LEU A 243 -8.42 2.27 -0.69
C LEU A 243 -9.03 3.62 -1.08
N ILE A 244 -8.41 4.30 -2.05
CA ILE A 244 -8.89 5.58 -2.54
C ILE A 244 -10.19 5.39 -3.34
N SER A 245 -10.17 4.53 -4.35
CA SER A 245 -11.26 4.42 -5.33
C SER A 245 -12.50 3.71 -4.80
N LYS A 246 -12.35 2.70 -3.92
CA LYS A 246 -13.47 1.90 -3.40
C LYS A 246 -13.96 2.38 -2.04
N PHE A 247 -13.05 2.80 -1.17
CA PHE A 247 -13.37 3.15 0.22
C PHE A 247 -13.33 4.66 0.48
N ASN A 248 -12.94 5.48 -0.51
CA ASN A 248 -12.78 6.93 -0.37
C ASN A 248 -11.89 7.31 0.82
N TYR A 249 -10.88 6.48 1.12
CA TYR A 249 -9.95 6.68 2.22
C TYR A 249 -8.61 7.17 1.66
N THR A 250 -8.30 8.44 1.90
CA THR A 250 -7.10 9.10 1.36
C THR A 250 -6.04 9.41 2.40
N ASN A 251 -6.39 9.36 3.69
CA ASN A 251 -5.46 9.71 4.77
C ASN A 251 -4.66 8.50 5.25
N PHE A 252 -3.86 7.92 4.35
CA PHE A 252 -2.94 6.84 4.70
C PHE A 252 -1.49 7.17 4.32
N TYR A 253 -0.55 6.55 5.05
CA TYR A 253 0.88 6.72 4.87
C TYR A 253 1.55 5.37 4.72
N THR A 254 2.39 5.22 3.70
CA THR A 254 3.21 4.04 3.47
C THR A 254 4.58 4.25 4.11
N ILE A 255 4.73 3.82 5.37
CA ILE A 255 5.97 3.98 6.16
C ILE A 255 6.64 2.62 6.28
N GLY A 256 7.18 2.15 5.16
CA GLY A 256 7.91 0.89 5.07
C GLY A 256 8.90 0.84 3.90
N PRO A 257 9.71 -0.23 3.81
CA PRO A 257 9.79 -1.31 4.77
C PRO A 257 10.55 -0.86 6.04
N LEU A 258 9.95 -1.05 7.21
CA LEU A 258 10.56 -0.67 8.49
C LEU A 258 11.98 -1.23 8.73
N PRO A 259 12.35 -2.46 8.27
CA PRO A 259 13.72 -2.95 8.36
C PRO A 259 14.77 -2.01 7.72
N LEU A 260 14.48 -1.42 6.56
CA LEU A 260 15.43 -0.49 5.91
C LEU A 260 15.49 0.85 6.64
N LEU A 261 14.33 1.39 7.04
CA LEU A 261 14.26 2.66 7.76
C LEU A 261 15.00 2.59 9.11
N GLY A 262 14.94 1.44 9.77
CA GLY A 262 15.64 1.19 11.04
C GLY A 262 17.16 1.33 10.93
N LYS A 263 17.79 1.01 9.79
CA LYS A 263 19.24 1.13 9.57
C LYS A 263 19.75 2.58 9.66
N HIS A 264 18.86 3.56 9.44
CA HIS A 264 19.20 4.99 9.50
C HIS A 264 19.03 5.60 10.90
N VAL A 265 18.48 4.86 11.85
CA VAL A 265 18.44 5.29 13.25
C VAL A 265 19.83 5.05 13.83
N LYS A 266 20.51 6.13 14.24
CA LYS A 266 21.87 6.04 14.80
C LYS A 266 21.88 5.03 15.96
N ASP A 267 22.83 4.10 15.90
CA ASP A 267 23.11 3.17 16.99
C ASP A 267 23.41 3.98 18.27
N GLY A 268 22.49 3.91 19.23
CA GLY A 268 22.56 4.57 20.53
C GLY A 268 21.80 3.74 21.56
N GLU A 269 21.37 4.35 22.67
CA GLU A 269 20.66 3.66 23.77
C GLU A 269 19.38 2.93 23.31
N ALA A 270 18.75 3.38 22.22
CA ALA A 270 17.57 2.76 21.62
C ALA A 270 17.80 1.34 21.03
N LYS A 271 19.06 0.90 20.87
CA LYS A 271 19.38 -0.49 20.50
C LYS A 271 18.96 -1.48 21.59
N SER A 272 18.97 -1.04 22.86
CA SER A 272 18.55 -1.86 24.01
C SER A 272 17.05 -2.14 24.05
N LEU A 273 16.23 -1.31 23.39
CA LEU A 273 14.78 -1.47 23.29
C LEU A 273 14.44 -2.63 22.33
N ASN A 274 14.54 -3.87 22.79
CA ASN A 274 14.23 -5.05 21.98
C ASN A 274 12.93 -5.71 22.47
N SER A 275 11.92 -5.74 21.61
CA SER A 275 10.60 -6.29 21.92
C SER A 275 10.41 -7.77 21.57
N SER A 276 11.47 -8.47 21.15
CA SER A 276 11.40 -9.92 20.91
C SER A 276 11.07 -10.66 22.19
N LEU A 277 10.00 -11.45 22.17
CA LEU A 277 9.59 -12.29 23.30
C LEU A 277 10.47 -13.55 23.45
N TRP A 278 11.41 -13.77 22.52
CA TRP A 278 12.30 -14.93 22.49
C TRP A 278 13.77 -14.51 22.62
N LYS A 279 14.59 -15.37 23.22
CA LYS A 279 16.02 -15.12 23.43
C LYS A 279 16.83 -15.64 22.23
N PRO A 280 17.57 -14.80 21.50
CA PRO A 280 18.34 -15.24 20.34
C PRO A 280 19.59 -16.03 20.76
N ASP A 281 19.94 -17.06 19.98
CA ASP A 281 21.24 -17.72 20.05
C ASP A 281 22.24 -17.00 19.15
N SER A 282 23.27 -16.38 19.74
CA SER A 282 24.29 -15.64 19.01
C SER A 282 25.34 -16.53 18.35
N LYS A 283 25.45 -17.81 18.74
CA LYS A 283 26.46 -18.73 18.18
C LYS A 283 26.16 -19.10 16.72
N VAL A 284 24.96 -18.80 16.25
CA VAL A 284 24.54 -19.02 14.87
C VAL A 284 25.42 -18.27 13.87
N PHE A 285 25.91 -17.08 14.24
CA PHE A 285 26.73 -16.24 13.36
C PHE A 285 28.12 -16.84 13.13
N ASP A 286 28.73 -17.48 14.14
CA ASP A 286 30.01 -18.18 14.00
C ASP A 286 29.94 -19.32 12.97
N TRP A 287 28.77 -19.94 12.81
CA TRP A 287 28.53 -20.96 11.80
C TRP A 287 28.27 -20.34 10.43
N LEU A 288 27.46 -19.28 10.34
CA LEU A 288 27.17 -18.56 9.10
C LEU A 288 28.43 -17.96 8.46
N ASP A 289 29.35 -17.42 9.26
CA ASP A 289 30.63 -16.85 8.82
C ASP A 289 31.52 -17.87 8.08
N ARG A 290 31.31 -19.18 8.32
CA ARG A 290 32.09 -20.26 7.70
C ARG A 290 31.46 -20.77 6.40
N GLN A 291 30.25 -20.33 6.07
CA GLN A 291 29.51 -20.76 4.89
C GLN A 291 29.88 -19.93 3.67
N LYS A 292 29.63 -20.48 2.48
CA LYS A 292 29.83 -19.74 1.23
C LYS A 292 28.72 -18.69 1.06
N PRO A 293 29.00 -17.57 0.38
CA PRO A 293 27.96 -16.59 0.07
C PRO A 293 26.78 -17.22 -0.68
N GLY A 294 25.56 -16.88 -0.28
CA GLY A 294 24.32 -17.36 -0.89
C GLY A 294 24.11 -18.87 -0.86
N SER A 295 24.79 -19.61 0.03
CA SER A 295 24.69 -21.09 0.07
C SER A 295 23.74 -21.64 1.13
N VAL A 296 23.30 -20.83 2.09
CA VAL A 296 22.49 -21.28 3.23
C VAL A 296 21.01 -20.99 2.98
N ILE A 297 20.15 -21.97 3.25
CA ILE A 297 18.71 -21.74 3.40
C ILE A 297 18.41 -21.42 4.86
N TYR A 298 17.83 -20.27 5.11
CA TYR A 298 17.26 -19.96 6.41
C TYR A 298 15.82 -20.49 6.47
N VAL A 299 15.43 -21.16 7.56
CA VAL A 299 14.12 -21.80 7.73
C VAL A 299 13.48 -21.29 9.01
N ASN A 300 12.34 -20.60 8.91
CA ASN A 300 11.56 -20.14 10.05
C ASN A 300 10.07 -19.95 9.72
N TYR A 301 9.21 -20.61 10.48
CA TYR A 301 7.75 -20.57 10.32
C TYR A 301 7.04 -19.54 11.20
N GLY A 302 7.78 -18.62 11.80
CA GLY A 302 7.23 -17.54 12.60
C GLY A 302 7.04 -17.91 14.06
N SER A 303 6.36 -17.03 14.80
CA SER A 303 6.33 -17.05 16.27
C SER A 303 5.13 -17.75 16.91
N ILE A 304 4.15 -18.19 16.11
CA ILE A 304 2.92 -18.83 16.62
C ILE A 304 2.52 -20.08 15.84
N THR A 305 3.05 -20.27 14.63
CA THR A 305 2.72 -21.39 13.75
C THR A 305 3.18 -22.74 14.29
N THR A 306 2.30 -23.74 14.24
CA THR A 306 2.56 -25.13 14.63
C THR A 306 2.30 -26.07 13.47
N MET A 307 3.00 -27.20 13.41
CA MET A 307 2.80 -28.26 12.41
C MET A 307 2.61 -29.63 13.04
N THR A 308 2.15 -30.61 12.25
CA THR A 308 2.05 -32.01 12.67
C THR A 308 3.45 -32.63 12.79
N GLY A 309 3.58 -33.70 13.58
CA GLY A 309 4.84 -34.45 13.68
C GLY A 309 5.29 -34.99 12.31
N GLN A 310 4.34 -35.41 11.47
CA GLN A 310 4.62 -35.88 10.12
C GLN A 310 5.21 -34.77 9.23
N ASN A 311 4.57 -33.59 9.17
CA ASN A 311 5.09 -32.48 8.37
C ASN A 311 6.49 -32.07 8.84
N PHE A 312 6.72 -32.07 10.17
CA PHE A 312 8.03 -31.76 10.74
C PHE A 312 9.12 -32.75 10.27
N GLN A 313 8.81 -34.06 10.27
CA GLN A 313 9.72 -35.08 9.74
C GLN A 313 9.94 -34.94 8.23
N ASP A 314 8.90 -34.67 7.44
CA ASP A 314 9.00 -34.49 5.99
C ASP A 314 9.84 -33.26 5.62
N PHE A 315 9.74 -32.16 6.37
CA PHE A 315 10.63 -31.01 6.20
C PHE A 315 12.07 -31.36 6.53
N ALA A 316 12.31 -32.04 7.66
CA ALA A 316 13.66 -32.44 8.05
C ALA A 316 14.31 -33.33 6.99
N LEU A 317 13.63 -34.39 6.58
CA LEU A 317 14.13 -35.31 5.57
C LEU A 317 14.28 -34.63 4.20
N GLY A 318 13.37 -33.72 3.83
CA GLY A 318 13.46 -32.95 2.60
C GLY A 318 14.66 -31.99 2.57
N LEU A 319 14.92 -31.29 3.69
CA LEU A 319 16.12 -30.45 3.86
C LEU A 319 17.40 -31.29 3.79
N ALA A 320 17.40 -32.46 4.43
CA ALA A 320 18.52 -33.39 4.34
C ALA A 320 18.77 -33.88 2.90
N ASP A 321 17.71 -34.18 2.14
CA ASP A 321 17.82 -34.68 0.77
C ASP A 321 18.14 -33.60 -0.26
N SER A 322 17.86 -32.33 0.06
CA SER A 322 18.24 -31.20 -0.79
C SER A 322 19.76 -31.07 -0.98
N LYS A 323 20.54 -31.65 -0.04
CA LYS A 323 22.01 -31.52 0.06
C LYS A 323 22.51 -30.07 0.18
N GLN A 324 21.62 -29.13 0.49
CA GLN A 324 21.99 -27.73 0.73
C GLN A 324 22.29 -27.50 2.22
N PRO A 325 23.17 -26.55 2.56
CA PRO A 325 23.31 -26.05 3.92
C PRO A 325 22.05 -25.33 4.40
N PHE A 326 21.67 -25.51 5.66
CA PHE A 326 20.49 -24.84 6.21
C PHE A 326 20.66 -24.45 7.68
N LEU A 327 19.98 -23.37 8.03
CA LEU A 327 19.78 -22.91 9.41
C LEU A 327 18.29 -22.96 9.70
N TRP A 328 17.88 -23.78 10.67
CA TRP A 328 16.48 -23.98 10.99
C TRP A 328 16.15 -23.53 12.42
N VAL A 329 15.20 -22.59 12.54
CA VAL A 329 14.59 -22.22 13.81
C VAL A 329 13.51 -23.23 14.18
N VAL A 330 13.78 -24.04 15.20
CA VAL A 330 12.89 -25.08 15.74
C VAL A 330 12.45 -24.67 17.15
N ARG A 331 11.26 -24.08 17.25
CA ARG A 331 10.72 -23.63 18.53
C ARG A 331 10.24 -24.83 19.36
N PRO A 332 10.30 -24.78 20.71
CA PRO A 332 9.81 -25.87 21.56
C PRO A 332 8.33 -26.23 21.31
N ASP A 333 7.52 -25.27 20.86
CA ASP A 333 6.09 -25.39 20.59
C ASP A 333 5.77 -25.62 19.10
N VAL A 334 6.76 -25.91 18.24
CA VAL A 334 6.54 -25.98 16.78
C VAL A 334 5.74 -27.21 16.34
N VAL A 335 5.76 -28.31 17.11
CA VAL A 335 5.00 -29.52 16.82
C VAL A 335 3.79 -29.60 17.76
N LYS A 336 2.60 -29.84 17.21
CA LYS A 336 1.40 -30.08 18.03
C LYS A 336 1.58 -31.37 18.83
N GLY A 337 1.52 -31.28 20.15
CA GLY A 337 1.49 -32.47 21.01
C GLY A 337 0.07 -33.02 21.08
N GLU A 338 -0.21 -34.11 20.36
CA GLU A 338 -1.40 -34.94 20.61
C GLU A 338 -1.02 -36.14 21.50
N GLU A 339 -1.96 -36.58 22.36
CA GLU A 339 -1.78 -37.78 23.18
C GLU A 339 -1.59 -39.01 22.28
N GLY A 340 -0.34 -39.48 22.15
CA GLY A 340 0.00 -40.72 21.44
C GLY A 340 0.78 -40.56 20.14
N GLU A 341 1.08 -39.33 19.69
CA GLU A 341 1.96 -39.10 18.53
C GLU A 341 3.43 -38.86 18.93
N SER A 342 4.37 -39.23 18.05
CA SER A 342 5.82 -39.14 18.32
C SER A 342 6.24 -37.73 18.71
N SER A 343 7.14 -37.61 19.70
CA SER A 343 7.56 -36.41 20.43
C SER A 343 8.22 -35.27 19.64
N GLY A 344 8.00 -35.13 18.33
CA GLY A 344 8.73 -34.17 17.50
C GLY A 344 10.24 -34.43 17.48
N GLU A 345 10.68 -35.60 17.94
CA GLU A 345 12.09 -35.99 17.92
C GLU A 345 12.52 -36.37 16.51
N LEU A 346 13.57 -35.71 16.03
CA LEU A 346 14.16 -36.03 14.74
C LEU A 346 14.98 -37.32 14.83
N PRO A 347 14.89 -38.23 13.84
CA PRO A 347 15.68 -39.46 13.83
C PRO A 347 17.18 -39.18 13.95
N ARG A 348 17.90 -40.08 14.61
CA ARG A 348 19.36 -39.93 14.79
C ARG A 348 20.08 -39.90 13.46
N GLU A 349 19.58 -40.67 12.49
CA GLU A 349 20.05 -40.73 11.12
C GLU A 349 19.94 -39.37 10.41
N PHE A 350 18.91 -38.57 10.73
CA PHE A 350 18.79 -37.21 10.21
C PHE A 350 19.90 -36.32 10.78
N LEU A 351 20.09 -36.34 12.11
CA LEU A 351 21.09 -35.51 12.78
C LEU A 351 22.49 -35.81 12.26
N GLU A 352 22.83 -37.08 12.10
CA GLU A 352 24.10 -37.54 11.53
C GLU A 352 24.26 -37.11 10.06
N ALA A 353 23.17 -37.16 9.26
CA ALA A 353 23.20 -36.81 7.84
C ALA A 353 23.30 -35.30 7.53
N VAL A 354 23.16 -34.45 8.55
CA VAL A 354 23.22 -32.98 8.41
C VAL A 354 24.28 -32.33 9.30
N GLU A 355 25.04 -33.09 10.09
CA GLU A 355 26.01 -32.55 11.08
C GLU A 355 26.99 -31.52 10.49
N ASP A 356 27.40 -31.71 9.23
CA ASP A 356 28.36 -30.86 8.55
C ASP A 356 27.77 -29.58 7.91
N ARG A 357 26.44 -29.49 7.80
CA ARG A 357 25.76 -28.50 6.95
C ARG A 357 24.41 -27.98 7.48
N GLY A 358 23.91 -28.51 8.57
CA GLY A 358 22.65 -28.13 9.20
C GLY A 358 22.87 -27.62 10.61
N VAL A 359 22.29 -26.47 10.93
CA VAL A 359 22.22 -25.98 12.32
C VAL A 359 20.77 -25.77 12.69
N MET A 360 20.39 -26.24 13.88
CA MET A 360 19.08 -26.03 14.46
C MET A 360 19.22 -25.21 15.74
N VAL A 361 18.42 -24.15 15.85
CA VAL A 361 18.39 -23.26 17.02
C VAL A 361 16.95 -23.05 17.45
N THR A 362 16.73 -22.70 18.71
CA THR A 362 15.37 -22.39 19.20
C THR A 362 14.89 -21.02 18.74
N TRP A 363 15.81 -20.05 18.64
CA TRP A 363 15.53 -18.69 18.16
C TRP A 363 16.81 -17.96 17.74
N CYS A 364 16.71 -17.00 16.82
CA CYS A 364 17.82 -16.15 16.39
C CYS A 364 17.35 -14.73 16.05
N ALA A 365 18.30 -13.80 15.87
CA ALA A 365 18.02 -12.46 15.34
C ALA A 365 17.80 -12.56 13.82
N GLN A 366 16.55 -12.82 13.42
CA GLN A 366 16.19 -13.12 12.02
C GLN A 366 16.62 -12.03 11.03
N ASP A 367 16.48 -10.75 11.38
CA ASP A 367 16.88 -9.64 10.53
C ASP A 367 18.39 -9.61 10.27
N GLU A 368 19.19 -9.90 11.30
CA GLU A 368 20.65 -10.06 11.18
C GLU A 368 21.02 -11.32 10.37
N VAL A 369 20.30 -12.43 10.55
CA VAL A 369 20.50 -13.66 9.77
C VAL A 369 20.18 -13.43 8.30
N LEU A 370 19.04 -12.82 7.96
CA LEU A 370 18.65 -12.53 6.58
C LEU A 370 19.61 -11.54 5.91
N ALA A 371 20.21 -10.61 6.67
CA ALA A 371 21.21 -9.69 6.18
C ALA A 371 22.61 -10.34 6.00
N HIS A 372 22.81 -11.58 6.45
CA HIS A 372 24.09 -12.25 6.38
C HIS A 372 24.37 -12.79 4.96
N ASN A 373 25.56 -12.49 4.41
CA ASN A 373 25.94 -12.84 3.03
C ASN A 373 25.85 -14.33 2.69
N ALA A 374 25.93 -15.22 3.69
CA ALA A 374 25.77 -16.65 3.49
C ALA A 374 24.35 -17.09 3.14
N VAL A 375 23.32 -16.33 3.50
CA VAL A 375 21.92 -16.69 3.26
C VAL A 375 21.57 -16.46 1.79
N GLY A 376 21.09 -17.51 1.13
CA GLY A 376 20.71 -17.48 -0.30
C GLY A 376 19.21 -17.62 -0.56
N ALA A 377 18.44 -18.10 0.41
CA ALA A 377 16.99 -18.21 0.35
C ALA A 377 16.37 -18.32 1.76
N PHE A 378 15.09 -17.99 1.88
CA PHE A 378 14.34 -18.06 3.12
C PHE A 378 13.07 -18.92 2.98
N LEU A 379 13.03 -20.07 3.63
CA LEU A 379 11.83 -20.88 3.79
C LEU A 379 10.97 -20.32 4.94
N THR A 380 9.79 -19.83 4.61
CA THR A 380 8.96 -19.01 5.50
C THR A 380 7.47 -19.36 5.41
N HIS A 381 6.77 -19.10 6.51
CA HIS A 381 5.30 -19.10 6.59
C HIS A 381 4.62 -17.90 5.91
N CYS A 382 5.38 -17.01 5.26
CA CYS A 382 4.87 -15.84 4.54
C CYS A 382 4.24 -14.75 5.42
N GLY A 383 4.58 -14.64 6.70
CA GLY A 383 4.20 -13.50 7.53
C GLY A 383 4.75 -12.17 6.97
N TRP A 384 3.98 -11.08 7.07
CA TRP A 384 4.31 -9.82 6.40
C TRP A 384 5.68 -9.24 6.80
N ASN A 385 6.00 -9.23 8.10
CA ASN A 385 7.30 -8.75 8.58
C ASN A 385 8.47 -9.54 7.98
N SER A 386 8.36 -10.87 7.96
CA SER A 386 9.36 -11.77 7.37
C SER A 386 9.55 -11.51 5.89
N ASN A 387 8.48 -11.25 5.13
CA ASN A 387 8.57 -10.90 3.72
C ASN A 387 9.31 -9.58 3.51
N LEU A 388 8.98 -8.54 4.28
CA LEU A 388 9.67 -7.27 4.18
C LEU A 388 11.15 -7.37 4.57
N GLU A 389 11.50 -8.17 5.57
CA GLU A 389 12.90 -8.43 5.93
C GLU A 389 13.65 -9.15 4.80
N SER A 390 13.02 -10.16 4.18
CA SER A 390 13.58 -10.89 3.05
C SER A 390 13.82 -9.99 1.84
N ILE A 391 12.79 -9.20 1.46
CA ILE A 391 12.88 -8.21 0.39
C ILE A 391 13.99 -7.22 0.68
N SER A 392 14.03 -6.66 1.90
CA SER A 392 15.04 -5.68 2.34
C SER A 392 16.48 -6.20 2.31
N CYS A 393 16.67 -7.52 2.25
CA CYS A 393 17.99 -8.16 2.24
C CYS A 393 18.32 -8.84 0.90
N GLY A 394 17.47 -8.74 -0.14
CA GLY A 394 17.76 -9.39 -1.42
C GLY A 394 17.54 -10.91 -1.42
N VAL A 395 16.83 -11.46 -0.43
CA VAL A 395 16.69 -12.91 -0.25
C VAL A 395 15.34 -13.38 -0.81
N PRO A 396 15.30 -14.33 -1.76
CA PRO A 396 14.05 -14.91 -2.27
C PRO A 396 13.45 -15.89 -1.26
N VAL A 397 12.14 -16.14 -1.39
CA VAL A 397 11.37 -16.90 -0.39
C VAL A 397 10.88 -18.25 -0.91
N ILE A 398 10.91 -19.27 -0.05
CA ILE A 398 10.17 -20.51 -0.25
C ILE A 398 8.96 -20.43 0.70
N CYS A 399 7.78 -20.39 0.12
CA CYS A 399 6.51 -20.14 0.79
C CYS A 399 5.87 -21.43 1.29
N TRP A 400 5.44 -21.44 2.55
CA TRP A 400 4.54 -22.45 3.09
C TRP A 400 3.52 -21.80 4.05
N PRO A 401 2.46 -21.16 3.52
CA PRO A 401 1.50 -20.39 4.31
C PRO A 401 0.55 -21.28 5.13
N PHE A 402 0.06 -20.76 6.26
CA PHE A 402 -0.84 -21.48 7.17
C PHE A 402 -2.16 -20.75 7.40
N PHE A 403 -2.14 -19.50 7.85
CA PHE A 403 -3.34 -18.78 8.26
C PHE A 403 -3.22 -17.26 8.11
N ALA A 404 -4.32 -16.54 8.38
CA ALA A 404 -4.42 -15.09 8.29
C ALA A 404 -4.04 -14.58 6.89
N ASP A 405 -3.15 -13.61 6.78
CA ASP A 405 -2.70 -12.98 5.55
C ASP A 405 -1.66 -13.78 4.77
N GLN A 406 -1.18 -14.91 5.31
CA GLN A 406 -0.05 -15.65 4.77
C GLN A 406 -0.30 -16.18 3.35
N GLN A 407 -1.51 -16.63 3.06
CA GLN A 407 -1.91 -17.08 1.72
C GLN A 407 -1.88 -15.93 0.71
N THR A 408 -2.38 -14.76 1.11
CA THR A 408 -2.30 -13.55 0.29
C THR A 408 -0.83 -13.19 0.02
N ASN A 409 0.00 -13.17 1.06
CA ASN A 409 1.41 -12.85 0.90
C ASN A 409 2.17 -13.89 0.05
N CYS A 410 1.82 -15.17 0.15
CA CYS A 410 2.33 -16.25 -0.69
C CYS A 410 2.01 -15.99 -2.17
N HIS A 411 0.72 -15.75 -2.48
CA HIS A 411 0.27 -15.44 -3.84
C HIS A 411 1.05 -14.27 -4.44
N TYR A 412 1.20 -13.17 -3.70
CA TYR A 412 1.94 -12.01 -4.19
C TYR A 412 3.44 -12.31 -4.38
N SER A 413 4.06 -13.05 -3.46
CA SER A 413 5.48 -13.43 -3.57
C SER A 413 5.75 -14.32 -4.79
N CYS A 414 4.87 -15.28 -5.06
CA CYS A 414 5.02 -16.24 -6.15
C CYS A 414 4.58 -15.67 -7.51
N GLU A 415 3.37 -15.10 -7.60
CA GLU A 415 2.73 -14.75 -8.87
C GLU A 415 2.96 -13.29 -9.27
N LYS A 416 2.92 -12.35 -8.31
CA LYS A 416 2.98 -10.92 -8.62
C LYS A 416 4.41 -10.39 -8.66
N TRP A 417 5.18 -10.61 -7.59
CA TRP A 417 6.56 -10.16 -7.48
C TRP A 417 7.53 -11.15 -8.12
N GLY A 418 7.14 -12.43 -8.19
CA GLY A 418 7.96 -13.48 -8.81
C GLY A 418 9.28 -13.69 -8.08
N ILE A 419 9.26 -13.57 -6.76
CA ILE A 419 10.41 -13.74 -5.85
C ILE A 419 10.26 -14.98 -4.96
N GLY A 420 9.17 -15.74 -5.13
CA GLY A 420 8.81 -16.87 -4.28
C GLY A 420 8.53 -18.16 -5.04
N MET A 421 8.74 -19.30 -4.37
CA MET A 421 8.22 -20.62 -4.77
C MET A 421 7.40 -21.22 -3.64
N GLU A 422 6.26 -21.84 -3.95
CA GLU A 422 5.39 -22.45 -2.94
C GLU A 422 5.69 -23.96 -2.77
N ILE A 423 5.71 -24.42 -1.52
CA ILE A 423 5.65 -25.84 -1.16
C ILE A 423 4.19 -26.24 -0.99
N ASP A 424 3.81 -27.37 -1.58
CA ASP A 424 2.47 -27.93 -1.46
C ASP A 424 2.08 -28.13 0.01
N HIS A 425 0.85 -27.74 0.37
CA HIS A 425 0.29 -27.87 1.71
C HIS A 425 0.40 -29.28 2.32
N ARG A 426 0.47 -30.34 1.50
CA ARG A 426 0.61 -31.74 1.95
C ARG A 426 2.01 -32.10 2.43
N VAL A 427 3.00 -31.23 2.19
CA VAL A 427 4.40 -31.38 2.62
C VAL A 427 4.96 -32.77 2.38
N ARG A 428 5.35 -33.07 1.14
CA ARG A 428 6.08 -34.32 0.84
C ARG A 428 7.58 -34.06 0.88
N ARG A 429 8.33 -34.94 1.54
CA ARG A 429 9.80 -34.94 1.55
C ARG A 429 10.44 -34.61 0.20
N ASP A 430 9.99 -35.29 -0.86
CA ASP A 430 10.54 -35.12 -2.21
C ASP A 430 10.27 -33.74 -2.80
N ASP A 431 9.09 -33.16 -2.51
CA ASP A 431 8.72 -31.81 -2.95
C ASP A 431 9.58 -30.77 -2.23
N VAL A 432 9.74 -30.91 -0.91
CA VAL A 432 10.62 -30.03 -0.11
C VAL A 432 12.03 -30.07 -0.68
N ALA A 433 12.59 -31.26 -0.88
CA ALA A 433 13.94 -31.42 -1.43
C ALA A 433 14.07 -30.82 -2.84
N HIS A 434 13.05 -30.99 -3.69
CA HIS A 434 13.02 -30.43 -5.04
C HIS A 434 12.96 -28.91 -5.05
N VAL A 435 12.01 -28.30 -4.33
CA VAL A 435 11.83 -26.84 -4.28
C VAL A 435 13.06 -26.17 -3.68
N VAL A 436 13.63 -26.74 -2.62
CA VAL A 436 14.86 -26.23 -2.00
C VAL A 436 16.03 -26.25 -2.99
N ARG A 437 16.23 -27.34 -3.74
CA ARG A 437 17.28 -27.41 -4.77
C ARG A 437 17.02 -26.41 -5.90
N GLU A 438 15.80 -26.31 -6.40
CA GLU A 438 15.46 -25.39 -7.49
C GLU A 438 15.65 -23.93 -7.08
N MET A 439 15.33 -23.57 -5.84
CA MET A 439 15.57 -22.24 -5.29
C MET A 439 17.08 -21.93 -5.15
N MET A 440 17.88 -22.87 -4.64
CA MET A 440 19.29 -22.60 -4.39
C MET A 440 20.13 -22.66 -5.66
N VAL A 441 20.02 -23.75 -6.43
CA VAL A 441 20.92 -24.04 -7.56
C VAL A 441 20.23 -24.02 -8.93
N GLY A 442 18.90 -24.08 -8.95
CA GLY A 442 18.09 -24.10 -10.18
C GLY A 442 17.98 -22.74 -10.86
N GLU A 443 17.50 -22.75 -12.12
CA GLU A 443 17.38 -21.50 -12.89
C GLU A 443 16.23 -20.61 -12.41
N LYS A 444 15.14 -21.17 -11.90
CA LYS A 444 14.07 -20.34 -11.33
C LYS A 444 14.59 -19.56 -10.13
N GLY A 445 15.35 -20.21 -9.24
CA GLY A 445 15.93 -19.59 -8.06
C GLY A 445 16.91 -18.45 -8.39
N LYS A 446 17.78 -18.65 -9.39
CA LYS A 446 18.68 -17.58 -9.87
C LYS A 446 17.91 -16.36 -10.38
N LYS A 447 16.86 -16.57 -11.17
CA LYS A 447 16.00 -15.48 -11.67
C LYS A 447 15.29 -14.74 -10.53
N MET A 448 14.84 -15.46 -9.51
CA MET A 448 14.18 -14.86 -8.35
C MET A 448 15.13 -13.96 -7.56
N ARG A 449 16.39 -14.36 -7.33
CA ARG A 449 17.40 -13.49 -6.69
C ARG A 449 17.58 -12.16 -7.42
N LEU A 450 17.75 -12.21 -8.74
CA LEU A 450 17.88 -11.00 -9.57
C LEU A 450 16.62 -10.12 -9.50
N LYS A 451 15.43 -10.72 -9.42
CA LYS A 451 14.18 -9.97 -9.27
C LYS A 451 14.07 -9.30 -7.90
N VAL A 452 14.49 -9.93 -6.81
CA VAL A 452 14.47 -9.30 -5.48
C VAL A 452 15.40 -8.09 -5.47
N GLU A 453 16.60 -8.21 -6.05
CA GLU A 453 17.52 -7.06 -6.21
C GLU A 453 16.85 -5.93 -7.00
N TYR A 454 16.17 -6.24 -8.11
CA TYR A 454 15.41 -5.25 -8.87
C TYR A 454 14.27 -4.60 -8.07
N VAL A 455 13.54 -5.36 -7.24
CA VAL A 455 12.48 -4.81 -6.36
C VAL A 455 13.03 -3.73 -5.44
N LEU A 456 14.29 -3.81 -5.04
CA LEU A 456 14.97 -2.80 -4.21
C LEU A 456 15.38 -1.53 -4.99
N ASP A 457 15.59 -1.63 -6.30
CA ASP A 457 16.17 -0.57 -7.15
C ASP A 457 15.16 0.27 -7.99
N LYS A 458 13.83 -0.02 -7.92
CA LYS A 458 12.63 0.68 -8.53
C LYS A 458 11.94 -0.05 -9.71
N PRO A 459 10.76 0.43 -10.19
CA PRO A 459 9.39 0.11 -9.80
C PRO A 459 8.89 -1.23 -10.40
N ILE A 460 8.00 -1.91 -9.67
CA ILE A 460 7.46 -3.24 -10.02
C ILE A 460 6.45 -3.13 -11.17
N GLY A 461 6.66 -3.95 -12.22
CA GLY A 461 5.74 -3.99 -13.37
C GLY A 461 6.17 -4.78 -14.61
N VAL A 462 7.30 -5.50 -14.63
CA VAL A 462 7.68 -6.33 -15.79
C VAL A 462 7.74 -7.80 -15.39
N ILE A 463 6.67 -8.54 -15.68
CA ILE A 463 6.66 -10.00 -15.63
C ILE A 463 7.31 -10.49 -16.93
N LEU A 464 8.50 -11.07 -16.81
CA LEU A 464 9.25 -11.68 -17.91
C LEU A 464 8.61 -13.01 -18.32
N ASP A 465 8.09 -13.10 -19.55
CA ASP A 465 7.79 -14.37 -20.22
C ASP A 465 8.79 -14.67 -21.35
N LYS A 466 8.68 -15.87 -21.91
CA LYS A 466 9.74 -16.58 -22.66
C LYS A 466 10.21 -15.91 -23.96
N GLU A 467 9.55 -14.87 -24.45
CA GLU A 467 9.96 -14.13 -25.66
C GLU A 467 11.10 -13.12 -25.39
N SER A 468 11.36 -12.74 -24.13
CA SER A 468 12.35 -11.71 -23.81
C SER A 468 13.81 -12.17 -23.84
N LEU A 469 14.08 -13.48 -23.99
CA LEU A 469 15.45 -13.98 -24.07
C LEU A 469 16.14 -13.65 -25.41
N GLU A 470 15.38 -13.34 -26.46
CA GLU A 470 15.95 -12.95 -27.77
C GLU A 470 16.13 -11.42 -27.92
N PHE A 471 15.59 -10.61 -27.02
CA PHE A 471 15.61 -9.14 -27.13
C PHE A 471 16.79 -8.46 -26.39
N ALA A 472 17.54 -9.21 -25.57
CA ALA A 472 18.64 -8.68 -24.76
C ALA A 472 19.81 -8.08 -25.58
N THR A 473 19.86 -8.33 -26.89
CA THR A 473 20.80 -7.67 -27.81
C THR A 473 20.28 -6.34 -28.36
N PHE A 474 18.96 -6.10 -28.39
CA PHE A 474 18.37 -4.87 -28.92
C PHE A 474 18.33 -3.73 -27.87
N ASP A 475 18.12 -4.04 -26.60
CA ASP A 475 17.95 -3.00 -25.56
C ASP A 475 19.25 -2.32 -25.10
N VAL A 476 20.41 -2.94 -25.30
CA VAL A 476 21.69 -2.25 -25.08
C VAL A 476 21.88 -1.13 -26.11
N GLU A 477 21.49 -1.37 -27.37
CA GLU A 477 21.51 -0.37 -28.43
C GLU A 477 20.41 0.69 -28.24
N ALA A 478 19.22 0.28 -27.78
CA ALA A 478 18.13 1.21 -27.48
C ALA A 478 18.44 2.10 -26.27
N HIS A 479 19.08 1.57 -25.22
CA HIS A 479 19.52 2.33 -24.05
C HIS A 479 20.61 3.34 -24.41
N GLN A 480 21.61 2.93 -25.21
CA GLN A 480 22.64 3.84 -25.70
C GLN A 480 22.03 4.93 -26.60
N LYS A 481 21.13 4.56 -27.51
CA LYS A 481 20.38 5.52 -28.33
C LYS A 481 19.51 6.47 -27.49
N HIS A 482 18.95 6.00 -26.38
CA HIS A 482 18.19 6.85 -25.45
C HIS A 482 19.09 7.85 -24.71
N ILE A 483 20.31 7.44 -24.32
CA ILE A 483 21.31 8.35 -23.73
C ILE A 483 21.76 9.40 -24.76
N ASP A 484 22.01 8.99 -26.00
CA ASP A 484 22.41 9.88 -27.08
C ASP A 484 21.27 10.87 -27.43
N ASN A 485 20.04 10.38 -27.57
CA ASN A 485 18.84 11.21 -27.78
C ASN A 485 18.58 12.16 -26.61
N ALA A 486 18.84 11.74 -25.38
CA ALA A 486 18.70 12.61 -24.19
C ALA A 486 19.75 13.72 -24.20
N SER A 487 20.97 13.42 -24.65
CA SER A 487 22.04 14.41 -24.81
C SER A 487 21.70 15.41 -25.93
N ASP A 488 21.17 14.94 -27.05
CA ASP A 488 20.68 15.80 -28.14
C ASP A 488 19.52 16.70 -27.68
N ALA A 489 18.55 16.12 -26.97
CA ALA A 489 17.44 16.87 -26.39
C ALA A 489 17.93 17.92 -25.39
N GLN A 490 18.93 17.59 -24.57
CA GLN A 490 19.55 18.53 -23.62
C GLN A 490 20.19 19.70 -24.37
N CYS A 491 20.95 19.44 -25.43
CA CYS A 491 21.57 20.47 -26.25
C CYS A 491 20.54 21.40 -26.92
N VAL A 492 19.46 20.83 -27.47
CA VAL A 492 18.37 21.60 -28.09
C VAL A 492 17.61 22.42 -27.03
N MET A 493 17.32 21.83 -25.88
CA MET A 493 16.64 22.52 -24.78
C MET A 493 17.51 23.67 -24.24
N LEU A 494 18.81 23.45 -24.01
CA LEU A 494 19.71 24.51 -23.57
C LEU A 494 19.81 25.61 -24.64
N SER A 495 20.07 25.27 -25.90
CA SER A 495 20.22 26.28 -26.97
C SER A 495 18.97 27.13 -27.22
N SER A 496 17.77 26.63 -26.88
CA SER A 496 16.51 27.37 -26.98
C SER A 496 16.19 28.24 -25.76
N MET A 497 16.97 28.14 -24.68
CA MET A 497 16.83 28.96 -23.48
C MET A 497 17.61 30.27 -23.57
N SER A 498 17.21 31.26 -22.75
CA SER A 498 18.03 32.45 -22.53
C SER A 498 19.36 32.09 -21.84
N LEU A 499 20.38 32.93 -21.99
CA LEU A 499 21.72 32.69 -21.45
C LEU A 499 21.74 32.44 -19.93
N GLU A 500 20.79 33.04 -19.20
CA GLU A 500 20.65 32.90 -17.75
C GLU A 500 20.04 31.55 -17.38
N LEU A 501 19.01 31.10 -18.10
CA LEU A 501 18.42 29.77 -17.90
C LEU A 501 19.37 28.66 -18.36
N GLN A 502 20.13 28.85 -19.44
CA GLN A 502 21.16 27.90 -19.88
C GLN A 502 22.12 27.55 -18.75
N ARG A 503 22.68 28.57 -18.07
CA ARG A 503 23.60 28.38 -16.94
C ARG A 503 22.99 27.67 -15.75
N GLN A 504 21.71 27.89 -15.49
CA GLN A 504 21.01 27.23 -14.37
C GLN A 504 20.70 25.75 -14.66
N HIS A 505 20.69 25.35 -15.93
CA HIS A 505 20.19 24.04 -16.37
C HIS A 505 21.24 23.18 -17.08
N GLU A 506 22.49 23.67 -17.22
CA GLU A 506 23.58 22.99 -17.95
C GLU A 506 23.96 21.61 -17.41
N HIS A 507 23.64 21.33 -16.14
CA HIS A 507 23.89 20.05 -15.48
C HIS A 507 22.63 19.22 -15.24
N MET A 508 21.48 19.64 -15.76
CA MET A 508 20.20 18.94 -15.57
C MET A 508 19.85 18.10 -16.79
N LEU A 509 19.27 16.92 -16.57
CA LEU A 509 18.74 16.11 -17.66
C LEU A 509 17.48 16.77 -18.27
N PRO A 510 17.15 16.55 -19.56
CA PRO A 510 16.01 17.20 -20.24
C PRO A 510 14.70 17.17 -19.46
N TYR A 511 14.40 16.04 -18.81
CA TYR A 511 13.20 15.88 -17.98
C TYR A 511 13.22 16.79 -16.74
N GLU A 512 14.36 16.90 -16.07
CA GLU A 512 14.55 17.73 -14.88
C GLU A 512 14.48 19.22 -15.25
N MET A 513 15.08 19.58 -16.40
CA MET A 513 14.96 20.91 -16.97
C MET A 513 13.49 21.29 -17.21
N LEU A 514 12.72 20.38 -17.82
CA LEU A 514 11.31 20.59 -18.07
C LEU A 514 10.52 20.74 -16.76
N LYS A 515 10.81 19.92 -15.76
CA LYS A 515 10.14 19.97 -14.45
C LYS A 515 10.46 21.26 -13.71
N HIS A 516 11.71 21.71 -13.74
CA HIS A 516 12.13 22.94 -13.11
C HIS A 516 11.55 24.18 -13.80
N LEU A 517 11.56 24.23 -15.14
CA LEU A 517 10.90 25.29 -15.90
C LEU A 517 9.40 25.34 -15.62
N LYS A 518 8.73 24.17 -15.57
CA LYS A 518 7.31 24.10 -15.18
C LYS A 518 7.09 24.69 -13.79
N SER A 519 7.99 24.42 -12.83
CA SER A 519 7.91 25.01 -11.49
C SER A 519 8.15 26.52 -11.48
N LEU A 520 9.14 27.00 -12.22
CA LEU A 520 9.51 28.43 -12.30
C LEU A 520 8.39 29.28 -12.90
N TYR A 521 7.74 28.77 -13.94
CA TYR A 521 6.70 29.49 -14.69
C TYR A 521 5.27 29.09 -14.28
N ALA A 522 5.10 28.17 -13.31
CA ALA A 522 3.79 27.68 -12.85
C ALA A 522 2.84 28.80 -12.45
N SER A 523 3.33 29.81 -11.70
CA SER A 523 2.51 30.92 -11.21
C SER A 523 2.06 31.85 -12.33
N GLN A 524 2.93 32.12 -13.31
CA GLN A 524 2.61 32.93 -14.49
C GLN A 524 1.68 32.19 -15.45
N ALA A 525 1.88 30.87 -15.62
CA ALA A 525 0.97 30.02 -16.39
C ALA A 525 -0.42 29.95 -15.77
N GLN A 526 -0.52 29.76 -14.44
CA GLN A 526 -1.81 29.80 -13.72
C GLN A 526 -2.50 31.16 -13.80
N THR A 527 -1.74 32.26 -13.75
CA THR A 527 -2.30 33.62 -13.90
C THR A 527 -2.83 33.83 -15.31
N MET A 528 -2.08 33.42 -16.33
CA MET A 528 -2.49 33.54 -17.74
C MET A 528 -3.70 32.65 -18.05
N GLU A 529 -3.73 31.43 -17.50
CA GLU A 529 -4.88 30.52 -17.59
C GLU A 529 -6.13 31.14 -16.97
N TYR A 530 -6.02 31.71 -15.77
CA TYR A 530 -7.13 32.40 -15.12
C TYR A 530 -7.64 33.59 -15.95
N GLU A 531 -6.76 34.42 -16.50
CA GLU A 531 -7.16 35.57 -17.32
C GLU A 531 -7.88 35.14 -18.61
N ILE A 532 -7.36 34.12 -19.30
CA ILE A 532 -7.99 33.60 -20.52
C ILE A 532 -9.34 32.97 -20.21
N LEU A 533 -9.44 32.18 -19.12
CA LEU A 533 -10.72 31.61 -18.69
C LEU A 533 -11.72 32.71 -18.32
N ARG A 534 -11.30 33.73 -17.55
CA ARG A 534 -12.13 34.87 -17.20
C ARG A 534 -12.66 35.58 -18.44
N ASP A 535 -11.79 35.85 -19.40
CA ASP A 535 -12.16 36.51 -20.66
C ASP A 535 -13.09 35.62 -21.49
N LEU A 536 -12.87 34.30 -21.52
CA LEU A 536 -13.72 33.33 -22.20
C LEU A 536 -15.12 33.23 -21.59
N PHE A 537 -15.24 33.13 -20.26
CA PHE A 537 -16.53 33.04 -19.57
C PHE A 537 -17.33 34.34 -19.64
N ASN A 538 -16.66 35.49 -19.67
CA ASN A 538 -17.29 36.81 -19.74
C ASN A 538 -17.55 37.29 -21.17
N CYS A 539 -17.02 36.61 -22.19
CA CYS A 539 -17.24 36.99 -23.59
C CYS A 539 -18.68 36.65 -24.00
N LYS A 540 -19.55 37.67 -24.03
CA LYS A 540 -20.95 37.58 -24.49
C LYS A 540 -21.13 38.40 -25.77
N LEU A 541 -21.97 37.92 -26.68
CA LEU A 541 -22.33 38.66 -27.89
C LEU A 541 -23.34 39.75 -27.53
N HIS A 542 -22.97 41.02 -27.77
CA HIS A 542 -23.84 42.17 -27.54
C HIS A 542 -24.77 42.43 -28.73
N ASP A 543 -25.95 42.98 -28.46
CA ASP A 543 -26.95 43.30 -29.47
C ASP A 543 -26.39 44.24 -30.55
N GLY A 544 -26.49 43.82 -31.82
CA GLY A 544 -25.96 44.55 -32.98
C GLY A 544 -24.55 44.15 -33.42
N SER A 545 -23.84 43.30 -32.66
CA SER A 545 -22.54 42.73 -33.05
C SER A 545 -22.72 41.51 -33.97
N LYS A 546 -21.78 41.29 -34.90
CA LYS A 546 -21.83 40.13 -35.80
C LYS A 546 -21.45 38.85 -35.07
N VAL A 547 -22.29 37.82 -35.17
CA VAL A 547 -22.00 36.49 -34.59
C VAL A 547 -20.68 35.93 -35.08
N SER A 548 -20.35 36.17 -36.35
CA SER A 548 -19.12 35.66 -36.95
C SER A 548 -17.85 36.15 -36.25
N GLU A 549 -17.78 37.42 -35.86
CA GLU A 549 -16.60 38.01 -35.20
C GLU A 549 -16.49 37.52 -33.76
N HIS A 550 -17.63 37.42 -33.07
CA HIS A 550 -17.70 36.92 -31.70
C HIS A 550 -17.28 35.44 -31.58
N VAL A 551 -17.78 34.57 -32.45
CA VAL A 551 -17.43 33.15 -32.42
C VAL A 551 -15.95 32.93 -32.74
N LEU A 552 -15.38 33.70 -33.67
CA LEU A 552 -13.93 33.63 -33.94
C LEU A 552 -13.10 34.11 -32.74
N LYS A 553 -13.55 35.15 -32.03
CA LYS A 553 -12.91 35.60 -30.78
C LYS A 553 -12.95 34.51 -29.70
N MET A 554 -14.09 33.85 -29.53
CA MET A 554 -14.25 32.72 -28.59
C MET A 554 -13.34 31.55 -28.96
N ILE A 555 -13.27 31.19 -30.26
CA ILE A 555 -12.37 30.14 -30.75
C ILE A 555 -10.92 30.50 -30.47
N GLY A 556 -10.50 31.75 -30.75
CA GLY A 556 -9.15 32.21 -30.46
C GLY A 556 -8.79 32.17 -28.97
N LEU A 557 -9.74 32.43 -28.07
CA LEU A 557 -9.53 32.27 -26.62
C LEU A 557 -9.38 30.79 -26.23
N ILE A 558 -10.18 29.90 -26.81
CA ILE A 558 -10.09 28.44 -26.61
C ILE A 558 -8.75 27.90 -27.13
N GLU A 559 -8.29 28.37 -28.29
CA GLU A 559 -7.01 27.98 -28.87
C GLU A 559 -5.82 28.50 -28.05
N ARG A 560 -5.90 29.73 -27.53
CA ARG A 560 -4.88 30.27 -26.59
C ARG A 560 -4.83 29.49 -25.28
N LEU A 561 -5.98 29.04 -24.77
CA LEU A 561 -6.05 28.18 -23.60
C LEU A 561 -5.39 26.81 -23.88
N ALA A 562 -5.66 26.25 -25.06
CA ALA A 562 -5.04 25.00 -25.51
C ALA A 562 -3.51 25.15 -25.69
N SER A 563 -3.03 26.30 -26.18
CA SER A 563 -1.60 26.55 -26.40
C SER A 563 -0.79 26.63 -25.10
N ILE A 564 -1.44 26.90 -23.97
CA ILE A 564 -0.81 26.89 -22.64
C ILE A 564 -1.05 25.59 -21.86
N GLY A 565 -1.65 24.57 -22.52
CA GLY A 565 -1.79 23.22 -21.99
C GLY A 565 -3.18 22.86 -21.45
N THR A 566 -4.14 23.79 -21.46
CA THR A 566 -5.51 23.56 -20.96
C THR A 566 -6.47 23.33 -22.13
N VAL A 567 -6.74 22.07 -22.43
CA VAL A 567 -7.63 21.67 -23.54
C VAL A 567 -9.02 21.38 -22.99
N LEU A 568 -10.00 22.21 -23.36
CA LEU A 568 -11.40 22.00 -22.98
C LEU A 568 -12.05 20.91 -23.85
N PRO A 569 -12.87 20.01 -23.28
CA PRO A 569 -13.64 19.03 -24.06
C PRO A 569 -14.53 19.71 -25.11
N SER A 570 -14.67 19.08 -26.28
CA SER A 570 -15.37 19.66 -27.44
C SER A 570 -16.84 20.01 -27.19
N ASN A 571 -17.52 19.27 -26.31
CA ASN A 571 -18.87 19.59 -25.86
C ASN A 571 -18.90 20.84 -24.97
N VAL A 572 -17.90 21.02 -24.11
CA VAL A 572 -17.77 22.20 -23.24
C VAL A 572 -17.51 23.44 -24.07
N THR A 573 -16.56 23.39 -25.01
CA THR A 573 -16.27 24.53 -25.91
C THR A 573 -17.49 24.92 -26.75
N THR A 574 -18.25 23.94 -27.24
CA THR A 574 -19.49 24.17 -27.98
C THR A 574 -20.55 24.85 -27.11
N ASN A 575 -20.76 24.34 -25.90
CA ASN A 575 -21.74 24.90 -24.97
C ASN A 575 -21.36 26.31 -24.51
N LEU A 576 -20.08 26.60 -24.30
CA LEU A 576 -19.61 27.95 -23.94
C LEU A 576 -19.94 28.96 -25.04
N ILE A 577 -19.74 28.59 -26.31
CA ILE A 577 -20.12 29.45 -27.44
C ILE A 577 -21.64 29.63 -27.49
N LEU A 578 -22.43 28.56 -27.35
CA LEU A 578 -23.90 28.68 -27.37
C LEU A 578 -24.44 29.54 -26.22
N GLN A 579 -23.90 29.40 -25.00
CA GLN A 579 -24.26 30.21 -23.84
C GLN A 579 -23.79 31.67 -23.94
N SER A 580 -22.89 31.98 -24.87
CA SER A 580 -22.43 33.35 -25.09
C SER A 580 -23.36 34.18 -25.99
N LEU A 581 -24.34 33.54 -26.64
CA LEU A 581 -25.26 34.18 -27.57
C LEU A 581 -26.49 34.78 -26.84
N PRO A 582 -27.08 35.87 -27.36
CA PRO A 582 -28.29 36.46 -26.80
C PRO A 582 -29.53 35.63 -27.13
N SER A 583 -30.65 35.94 -26.46
CA SER A 583 -31.93 35.22 -26.60
C SER A 583 -32.48 35.16 -28.03
N SER A 584 -32.04 36.05 -28.92
CA SER A 584 -32.39 35.96 -30.35
C SER A 584 -31.94 34.66 -31.03
N PHE A 585 -30.98 33.94 -30.45
CA PHE A 585 -30.49 32.64 -30.94
C PHE A 585 -31.13 31.44 -30.22
N GLU A 586 -32.09 31.65 -29.32
CA GLU A 586 -32.70 30.58 -28.52
C GLU A 586 -33.34 29.50 -29.40
N ASN A 587 -34.04 29.89 -30.47
CA ASN A 587 -34.60 28.95 -31.45
C ASN A 587 -33.53 28.11 -32.16
N PHE A 588 -32.33 28.67 -32.40
CA PHE A 588 -31.22 27.90 -32.95
C PHE A 588 -30.69 26.92 -31.91
N ILE A 589 -30.48 27.37 -30.67
CA ILE A 589 -29.93 26.56 -29.58
C ILE A 589 -30.82 25.37 -29.27
N VAL A 590 -32.14 25.56 -29.16
CA VAL A 590 -33.11 24.48 -28.91
C VAL A 590 -33.07 23.44 -30.04
N ASN A 591 -33.09 23.89 -31.31
CA ASN A 591 -33.00 22.98 -32.45
C ASN A 591 -31.64 22.27 -32.56
N PHE A 592 -30.54 22.94 -32.21
CA PHE A 592 -29.21 22.35 -32.21
C PHE A 592 -29.10 21.25 -31.15
N ASN A 593 -29.64 21.49 -29.95
CA ASN A 593 -29.62 20.53 -28.84
C ASN A 593 -30.54 19.33 -29.09
N MET A 594 -31.72 19.52 -29.68
CA MET A 594 -32.62 18.40 -30.00
C MET A 594 -32.05 17.43 -31.05
N ASN A 595 -31.15 17.90 -31.91
CA ASN A 595 -30.55 17.09 -32.98
C ASN A 595 -29.20 16.43 -32.58
N ASN A 596 -28.79 16.53 -31.31
CA ASN A 596 -27.63 15.86 -30.69
C ASN A 596 -26.39 15.73 -31.58
N THR A 597 -26.00 16.81 -32.26
CA THR A 597 -24.98 16.76 -33.30
C THR A 597 -23.59 17.10 -32.74
N LYS A 598 -22.65 16.14 -32.74
CA LYS A 598 -21.23 16.41 -32.45
C LYS A 598 -20.62 17.17 -33.64
N VAL A 599 -20.38 18.47 -33.45
CA VAL A 599 -19.94 19.38 -34.52
C VAL A 599 -18.68 20.12 -34.07
N GLY A 600 -17.70 20.29 -34.97
CA GLY A 600 -16.48 21.05 -34.69
C GLY A 600 -16.72 22.56 -34.60
N LEU A 601 -15.84 23.31 -33.93
CA LEU A 601 -16.05 24.76 -33.68
C LEU A 601 -16.21 25.60 -34.96
N LEU A 602 -15.47 25.28 -36.02
CA LEU A 602 -15.57 25.95 -37.32
C LEU A 602 -16.88 25.63 -38.06
N GLU A 603 -17.40 24.42 -37.90
CA GLU A 603 -18.68 24.03 -38.49
C GLU A 603 -19.84 24.67 -37.70
N LEU A 604 -19.74 24.75 -36.37
CA LEU A 604 -20.67 25.50 -35.52
C LEU A 604 -20.72 26.99 -35.93
N HIS A 605 -19.56 27.60 -36.16
CA HIS A 605 -19.45 28.98 -36.66
C HIS A 605 -20.21 29.18 -37.98
N THR A 606 -20.06 28.26 -38.92
CA THR A 606 -20.73 28.31 -40.23
C THR A 606 -22.25 28.19 -40.09
N LYS A 607 -22.74 27.28 -39.22
CA LYS A 607 -24.17 27.10 -38.95
C LYS A 607 -24.78 28.36 -38.30
N LEU A 608 -24.08 28.95 -37.33
CA LEU A 608 -24.51 30.18 -36.66
C LEU A 608 -24.58 31.38 -37.61
N LYS A 609 -23.59 31.56 -38.48
CA LYS A 609 -23.57 32.60 -39.51
C LYS A 609 -24.74 32.48 -40.51
N THR A 610 -25.06 31.24 -40.89
CA THR A 610 -26.19 30.95 -41.79
C THR A 610 -27.53 31.26 -41.13
N HIS A 611 -27.65 30.97 -39.84
CA HIS A 611 -28.84 31.30 -39.05
C HIS A 611 -29.04 32.82 -38.91
N GLU A 612 -27.98 33.58 -38.60
CA GLU A 612 -28.01 35.04 -38.52
C GLU A 612 -28.44 35.67 -39.86
N SER A 613 -27.89 35.19 -40.98
CA SER A 613 -28.25 35.68 -42.31
C SER A 613 -29.70 35.38 -42.69
N SER A 614 -30.23 34.22 -42.27
CA SER A 614 -31.60 33.80 -42.57
C SER A 614 -32.62 34.58 -41.74
N THR A 615 -32.34 34.80 -40.46
CA THR A 615 -33.19 35.62 -39.56
C THR A 615 -33.17 37.09 -39.95
N ALA A 616 -32.03 37.63 -40.42
CA ALA A 616 -31.95 38.98 -40.96
C ALA A 616 -32.81 39.17 -42.23
N LYS A 617 -32.80 38.20 -43.16
CA LYS A 617 -33.67 38.20 -44.36
C LYS A 617 -35.16 38.14 -43.99
N VAL A 618 -35.53 37.35 -42.98
CA VAL A 618 -36.93 37.28 -42.49
C VAL A 618 -37.35 38.62 -41.88
N LYS A 619 -36.49 39.26 -41.06
CA LYS A 619 -36.76 40.61 -40.52
C LYS A 619 -36.85 41.68 -41.62
N SER A 620 -36.01 41.65 -42.66
CA SER A 620 -36.09 42.61 -43.76
C SER A 620 -37.36 42.44 -44.62
N VAL A 621 -37.79 41.20 -44.87
CA VAL A 621 -39.05 40.90 -45.58
C VAL A 621 -40.27 41.34 -44.76
N LEU A 622 -40.26 41.11 -43.44
CA LEU A 622 -41.31 41.61 -42.53
C LEU A 622 -41.35 43.15 -42.49
N MET A 623 -40.19 43.83 -42.42
CA MET A 623 -40.08 45.30 -42.48
C MET A 623 -40.59 45.86 -43.81
N MET A 624 -40.25 45.24 -44.95
CA MET A 624 -40.76 45.65 -46.27
C MET A 624 -42.28 45.41 -46.39
N SER A 625 -42.80 44.33 -45.81
CA SER A 625 -44.24 44.05 -45.77
C SER A 625 -45.03 45.03 -44.89
N SER A 626 -44.42 45.53 -43.80
CA SER A 626 -44.99 46.55 -42.92
C SER A 626 -44.98 47.95 -43.56
N SER A 627 -43.90 48.28 -44.30
CA SER A 627 -43.78 49.50 -45.11
C SER A 627 -44.78 49.54 -46.27
N ALA A 628 -45.03 48.39 -46.90
CA ALA A 628 -46.03 48.25 -47.97
C ALA A 628 -47.49 48.33 -47.47
N LYS A 629 -47.75 48.00 -46.19
CA LYS A 629 -49.07 48.21 -45.57
C LYS A 629 -49.30 49.68 -45.19
N SER A 630 -48.24 50.41 -44.82
CA SER A 630 -48.29 51.86 -44.55
C SER A 630 -48.56 52.69 -45.83
N SER A 631 -47.96 52.33 -46.97
CA SER A 631 -48.19 53.05 -48.24
C SER A 631 -49.59 52.79 -48.84
N LYS A 632 -50.19 51.62 -48.61
CA LYS A 632 -51.58 51.31 -49.04
C LYS A 632 -52.66 52.04 -48.22
N TRP A 633 -52.36 52.51 -47.01
CA TRP A 633 -53.31 53.34 -46.22
C TRP A 633 -53.28 54.82 -46.60
N LYS A 634 -52.13 55.37 -47.06
CA LYS A 634 -52.05 56.77 -47.52
C LYS A 634 -52.66 57.01 -48.92
N ASN A 635 -52.65 56.01 -49.81
CA ASN A 635 -53.24 56.15 -51.15
C ASN A 635 -54.76 55.89 -51.23
N LYS A 636 -55.43 55.56 -50.11
CA LYS A 636 -56.91 55.41 -50.06
C LYS A 636 -57.64 56.60 -49.41
N GLN A 637 -56.91 57.66 -49.06
CA GLN A 637 -57.45 58.93 -48.53
C GLN A 637 -57.27 60.14 -49.48
N GLN A 638 -56.84 59.91 -50.73
CA GLN A 638 -56.71 60.96 -51.77
C GLN A 638 -57.54 60.68 -53.04
N GLN A 639 -58.60 59.88 -52.92
CA GLN A 639 -59.71 59.83 -53.87
C GLN A 639 -61.03 59.87 -53.09
N LYS A 640 -61.37 61.07 -52.61
CA LYS A 640 -62.73 61.58 -52.44
C LYS A 640 -62.68 63.09 -52.43
#